data_AF-A0A2E6H1H8-F1
#
_entry.id   AF-A0A2E6H1H8-F1
#
_cell.length_a   1.000
_cell.length_b   1.000
_cell.length_c   1.000
_cell.angle_alpha   90.00
_cell.angle_beta   90.00
_cell.angle_gamma   90.00
#
_symmetry.space_group_name_H-M   'P 1'
#
loop_
_entity.id
_entity.type
_entity.pdbx_description
1 polymer ?
#
loop_
_entity_poly.entity_id
_entity_poly.type
_entity_poly.pdbx_seq_one_letter_code
_entity_poly.pdbx_strand_id
1 'polypeptide(L)'
;MASNRLFKPSFVRKLTHKSVQTSPIAASHLSGTTIGAENSFRFDPPGSGLKSTQQLPVDWSQFENHTFFNSAEAKTNTAFDVIINGYPFDGTKDELETFFDELTGFEKHVYDRFPKNVGFLHFSGTVVDETPAFGYDENLGSHISVIDHAGALFPSLSKINTGESVLDPMANKSISFEMHLLVPDQGTDTETQILVQKIDGSDIPVADGLTIALMPSLAASTTVEVKMLAASGSNSIETDMEIPKGEFVHICGTLDRSSGEHNLKLFQNAELASTSNSLQMGKLSPEFVTAPLTIGTGSIHDTITPLQTLSGSIDEFRAWHSVRSTGQLKKYLDRTVFSNFSGDLKTYFKFNEPSGDFVSNDVVLDSSGNSLHARITNYHIDNRDPTKIIDTNGDVVQTPLVLESSVYSPNLFPSHSDVITLNKELLASAINYDSNNPNLITKLVPKHYLLESQLAEGFDTEFGDVGDDYSYSGTDAVPGYGKLGSAQLLASLLFTWARFFDETKMFLDHISNLLHVDYTGTDVVADQFLPMLAEHHGIELPSPFEGASIEQLFEGLNLGPDLSISEHTLQYVQNQLWRRILTNVNEIIRSKGTVHSLKVLMRSMGVNPDKYFRFREYGGSKTKDLSDIRKAVSEVTAMTDFSGSIAPNTSMPVDTQGIPLNQPFFMSPFLSGSRTEVGYPPPAGTFIDASTGPDGGPYGLHGISTDPNDGLFTSGSWSYEAIYKFDPIKTPSLQPQSLVRLHATGSDEIVPAVITNLVADPDAKTLDLYSRPGLDPADDYLQLTISDIDIFDGNIWHICFGRSRNDSINSYVSSSYYLSAARQNYGDIIEHKTTSSLFKETIDPSRDNRWSVIDPALNASGSCIVIGNQQIDDTVASAYWGLNPIADDASRTTQFAGQVAQIRFWSKALSTVDITEHIRNYASLGVEDPLTNFNFTITPTGSFEKLRLDVSAHQAHHTTDNIGNLDIFDYSQSGFHILATGFEPETRIIKPERIYKGMLDPKFDEHSVTNKVRIRSFLNFDNVTEFGAEVAPVYEILPSERPQDDTRFAIDMSSVQALNEDIIKIFSTLDSLDNILGAPELLFATEYPDLKNLREVYFNRLTDKINITSFFEFFKWFDNSIGLIIEDLIPKKTKFLGMNFIIESHMLERAKFKYSYEDVYLGENNRHGLKGTITLQQYIAKMGRY
;
A
#
# COMPACT_ATOMS: atom_id res chain seq x y z
N MET A 1 27.89 19.72 -19.14
CA MET A 1 27.42 20.03 -17.76
C MET A 1 26.58 21.30 -17.81
N ALA A 2 25.28 21.20 -18.08
CA ALA A 2 24.36 22.31 -17.86
C ALA A 2 23.96 22.25 -16.38
N SER A 3 24.18 23.33 -15.62
CA SER A 3 23.73 23.38 -14.24
C SER A 3 22.20 23.23 -14.22
N ASN A 4 21.70 22.11 -13.69
CA ASN A 4 20.28 21.95 -13.39
C ASN A 4 19.90 23.03 -12.37
N ARG A 5 19.38 24.17 -12.86
CA ARG A 5 18.73 25.14 -11.98
C ARG A 5 17.53 24.45 -11.35
N LEU A 6 17.37 24.57 -10.03
CA LEU A 6 16.29 23.94 -9.27
C LEU A 6 14.89 24.23 -9.84
N PHE A 7 14.70 25.39 -10.49
CA PHE A 7 13.46 25.77 -11.15
C PHE A 7 13.74 26.33 -12.55
N LYS A 8 12.96 25.90 -13.55
CA LYS A 8 12.98 26.45 -14.91
C LYS A 8 11.91 27.54 -15.03
N PRO A 9 12.23 28.74 -15.58
CA PRO A 9 11.24 29.78 -15.85
C PRO A 9 10.08 29.24 -16.72
N SER A 10 8.84 29.69 -16.50
CA SER A 10 7.64 29.21 -17.20
C SER A 10 7.78 29.23 -18.74
N PHE A 11 8.39 30.28 -19.28
CA PHE A 11 8.69 30.38 -20.71
C PHE A 11 9.67 29.31 -21.21
N VAL A 12 10.72 29.02 -20.44
CA VAL A 12 11.68 27.94 -20.76
C VAL A 12 10.98 26.60 -20.63
N ARG A 13 10.12 26.41 -19.62
CA ARG A 13 9.29 25.22 -19.42
C ARG A 13 8.41 24.96 -20.65
N LYS A 14 7.66 25.97 -21.13
CA LYS A 14 6.84 25.90 -22.35
C LYS A 14 7.63 25.56 -23.61
N LEU A 15 8.90 25.99 -23.71
CA LEU A 15 9.77 25.66 -24.84
C LEU A 15 10.41 24.27 -24.71
N THR A 16 10.78 23.85 -23.50
CA THR A 16 11.40 22.54 -23.26
C THR A 16 10.40 21.40 -23.28
N HIS A 17 9.13 21.62 -22.93
CA HIS A 17 8.09 20.57 -22.97
C HIS A 17 7.78 20.06 -24.38
N LYS A 18 8.08 20.84 -25.44
CA LYS A 18 7.95 20.39 -26.83
C LYS A 18 9.00 19.35 -27.23
N SER A 19 10.03 19.13 -26.41
CA SER A 19 11.04 18.11 -26.62
C SER A 19 11.08 17.24 -25.37
N VAL A 20 10.67 15.97 -25.48
CA VAL A 20 10.86 14.97 -24.42
C VAL A 20 12.30 15.08 -23.93
N GLN A 21 12.50 15.52 -22.68
CA GLN A 21 13.84 15.60 -22.11
C GLN A 21 14.30 14.18 -21.82
N THR A 22 14.96 13.56 -22.78
CA THR A 22 15.84 12.42 -22.49
C THR A 22 16.97 12.94 -21.62
N SER A 23 17.07 12.46 -20.38
CA SER A 23 18.30 12.64 -19.61
C SER A 23 19.48 12.05 -20.41
N PRO A 24 20.71 12.56 -20.26
CA PRO A 24 21.87 11.95 -20.90
C PRO A 24 22.11 10.57 -20.29
N ILE A 25 21.54 9.54 -20.91
CA ILE A 25 21.67 8.14 -20.52
C ILE A 25 23.04 7.64 -21.00
N ALA A 26 23.78 6.95 -20.13
CA ALA A 26 25.02 6.30 -20.54
C ALA A 26 24.71 5.12 -21.47
N ALA A 27 25.47 4.96 -22.56
CA ALA A 27 25.27 3.92 -23.57
C ALA A 27 25.19 2.48 -22.99
N SER A 28 25.74 2.25 -21.80
CA SER A 28 25.66 0.98 -21.08
C SER A 28 24.24 0.62 -20.61
N HIS A 29 23.35 1.59 -20.41
CA HIS A 29 21.93 1.35 -20.06
C HIS A 29 21.06 1.06 -21.30
N LEU A 30 21.56 1.34 -22.50
CA LEU A 30 20.86 1.14 -23.78
C LEU A 30 21.39 -0.09 -24.54
N SER A 31 22.41 -0.76 -23.99
CA SER A 31 23.08 -1.88 -24.65
C SER A 31 22.20 -3.13 -24.59
N GLY A 32 21.75 -3.63 -25.75
CA GLY A 32 21.00 -4.88 -25.87
C GLY A 32 19.48 -4.76 -25.73
N THR A 33 18.93 -3.55 -25.84
CA THR A 33 17.48 -3.27 -25.88
C THR A 33 17.06 -2.78 -27.27
N THR A 34 15.81 -3.01 -27.67
CA THR A 34 15.21 -2.61 -28.96
C THR A 34 15.01 -1.08 -29.15
N ILE A 35 15.63 -0.25 -28.31
CA ILE A 35 15.46 1.21 -28.33
C ILE A 35 15.92 1.78 -29.69
N GLY A 36 14.96 2.28 -30.47
CA GLY A 36 15.18 2.83 -31.81
C GLY A 36 14.93 1.85 -32.97
N ALA A 37 14.49 0.62 -32.69
CA ALA A 37 14.04 -0.31 -33.72
C ALA A 37 12.71 0.16 -34.35
N GLU A 38 12.65 0.25 -35.68
CA GLU A 38 11.45 0.75 -36.39
C GLU A 38 10.21 -0.12 -36.16
N ASN A 39 10.40 -1.42 -35.93
CA ASN A 39 9.32 -2.42 -35.77
C ASN A 39 8.83 -2.58 -34.32
N SER A 40 9.57 -2.09 -33.32
CA SER A 40 9.15 -2.17 -31.90
C SER A 40 8.21 -1.01 -31.57
N PHE A 41 7.14 -1.26 -30.82
CA PHE A 41 6.26 -0.21 -30.28
C PHE A 41 6.47 0.05 -28.78
N ARG A 42 7.32 -0.74 -28.12
CA ARG A 42 7.51 -0.71 -26.66
C ARG A 42 8.04 0.61 -26.16
N PHE A 43 8.97 1.20 -26.91
CA PHE A 43 9.63 2.47 -26.59
C PHE A 43 9.15 3.64 -27.46
N ASP A 44 8.06 3.44 -28.21
CA ASP A 44 7.53 4.50 -29.06
C ASP A 44 7.02 5.67 -28.21
N PRO A 45 7.30 6.93 -28.61
CA PRO A 45 6.75 8.07 -27.91
C PRO A 45 5.22 8.11 -28.07
N PRO A 46 4.48 8.59 -27.06
CA PRO A 46 3.04 8.83 -27.16
C PRO A 46 2.72 9.71 -28.39
N GLY A 47 1.71 9.31 -29.17
CA GLY A 47 1.37 9.93 -30.45
C GLY A 47 1.93 9.24 -31.70
N SER A 48 2.69 8.15 -31.55
CA SER A 48 3.04 7.27 -32.68
C SER A 48 1.82 6.50 -33.20
N GLY A 49 1.89 6.04 -34.45
CA GLY A 49 0.86 5.15 -35.02
C GLY A 49 0.91 3.75 -34.41
N LEU A 50 -0.22 3.04 -34.43
CA LEU A 50 -0.29 1.65 -33.99
C LEU A 50 0.52 0.74 -34.93
N LYS A 51 1.31 -0.17 -34.35
CA LYS A 51 2.10 -1.19 -35.06
C LYS A 51 1.57 -2.61 -34.80
N SER A 52 0.96 -2.86 -33.64
CA SER A 52 0.45 -4.18 -33.25
C SER A 52 -0.98 -4.11 -32.70
N THR A 53 -1.74 -5.19 -32.87
CA THR A 53 -3.07 -5.35 -32.27
C THR A 53 -3.02 -5.40 -30.75
N GLN A 54 -1.85 -5.69 -30.15
CA GLN A 54 -1.63 -5.61 -28.70
C GLN A 54 -1.92 -4.22 -28.11
N GLN A 55 -1.78 -3.16 -28.91
CA GLN A 55 -2.01 -1.79 -28.49
C GLN A 55 -3.51 -1.43 -28.47
N LEU A 56 -4.38 -2.32 -28.97
CA LEU A 56 -5.82 -2.11 -29.01
C LEU A 56 -6.47 -2.51 -27.68
N PRO A 57 -7.30 -1.63 -27.08
CA PRO A 57 -8.06 -1.92 -25.86
C PRO A 57 -9.29 -2.78 -26.17
N VAL A 58 -9.06 -4.07 -26.44
CA VAL A 58 -10.10 -5.06 -26.77
C VAL A 58 -10.18 -6.10 -25.65
N ASP A 59 -11.39 -6.59 -25.36
CA ASP A 59 -11.57 -7.75 -24.49
C ASP A 59 -11.20 -9.05 -25.24
N TRP A 60 -10.05 -9.61 -24.87
CA TRP A 60 -9.49 -10.83 -25.45
C TRP A 60 -10.05 -12.13 -24.85
N SER A 61 -10.93 -12.04 -23.85
CA SER A 61 -11.59 -13.21 -23.25
C SER A 61 -12.72 -13.76 -24.14
N GLN A 62 -13.27 -12.91 -25.01
CA GLN A 62 -14.38 -13.25 -25.90
C GLN A 62 -13.92 -13.26 -27.37
N PHE A 63 -13.98 -14.43 -28.01
CA PHE A 63 -13.61 -14.58 -29.42
C PHE A 63 -14.42 -13.71 -30.38
N GLU A 64 -15.64 -13.34 -30.01
CA GLU A 64 -16.54 -12.44 -30.75
C GLU A 64 -15.90 -11.08 -31.11
N ASN A 65 -14.99 -10.60 -30.27
CA ASN A 65 -14.39 -9.27 -30.42
C ASN A 65 -13.14 -9.24 -31.30
N HIS A 66 -12.51 -10.39 -31.53
CA HIS A 66 -11.18 -10.44 -32.15
C HIS A 66 -10.95 -11.58 -33.16
N THR A 67 -11.95 -12.43 -33.38
CA THR A 67 -11.87 -13.55 -34.33
C THR A 67 -13.13 -13.54 -35.16
N PHE A 68 -13.06 -13.09 -36.41
CA PHE A 68 -14.25 -12.89 -37.25
C PHE A 68 -14.31 -13.90 -38.39
N PHE A 69 -13.20 -14.05 -39.11
CA PHE A 69 -13.07 -14.92 -40.26
C PHE A 69 -12.28 -16.19 -39.94
N ASN A 70 -11.34 -16.13 -38.98
CA ASN A 70 -10.50 -17.25 -38.63
C ASN A 70 -11.25 -18.26 -37.73
N SER A 71 -10.72 -19.48 -37.61
CA SER A 71 -11.17 -20.45 -36.61
C SER A 71 -10.54 -20.09 -35.26
N ALA A 72 -11.37 -19.99 -34.22
CA ALA A 72 -10.93 -19.81 -32.85
C ALA A 72 -10.13 -21.02 -32.33
N GLU A 73 -10.47 -22.24 -32.78
CA GLU A 73 -9.74 -23.46 -32.42
C GLU A 73 -8.30 -23.40 -32.98
N ALA A 74 -8.18 -23.14 -34.29
CA ALA A 74 -6.89 -23.00 -34.96
C ALA A 74 -6.05 -21.88 -34.35
N LYS A 75 -6.68 -20.74 -34.03
CA LYS A 75 -6.03 -19.59 -33.41
C LYS A 75 -5.50 -19.90 -32.00
N THR A 76 -6.25 -20.66 -31.21
CA THR A 76 -5.84 -21.09 -29.86
C THR A 76 -4.64 -22.00 -29.93
N ASN A 77 -4.69 -23.07 -30.73
CA ASN A 77 -3.57 -24.00 -30.86
C ASN A 77 -2.32 -23.33 -31.46
N THR A 78 -2.48 -22.42 -32.43
CA THR A 78 -1.36 -21.63 -32.96
C THR A 78 -0.72 -20.76 -31.87
N ALA A 79 -1.50 -20.17 -30.97
CA ALA A 79 -0.95 -19.38 -29.87
C ALA A 79 -0.10 -20.22 -28.91
N PHE A 80 -0.53 -21.44 -28.59
CA PHE A 80 0.26 -22.38 -27.78
C PHE A 80 1.55 -22.78 -28.48
N ASP A 81 1.52 -23.03 -29.78
CA ASP A 81 2.71 -23.34 -30.57
C ASP A 81 3.72 -22.18 -30.60
N VAL A 82 3.24 -20.96 -30.85
CA VAL A 82 4.08 -19.75 -30.83
C VAL A 82 4.72 -19.56 -29.46
N ILE A 83 4.01 -19.79 -28.36
CA ILE A 83 4.54 -19.64 -27.00
C ILE A 83 5.53 -20.77 -26.67
N ILE A 84 5.16 -22.03 -26.88
CA ILE A 84 5.97 -23.18 -26.45
C ILE A 84 7.20 -23.37 -27.35
N ASN A 85 7.03 -23.29 -28.66
CA ASN A 85 8.11 -23.54 -29.63
C ASN A 85 8.82 -22.25 -30.07
N GLY A 86 8.15 -21.09 -30.00
CA GLY A 86 8.70 -19.81 -30.46
C GLY A 86 9.37 -18.95 -29.38
N TYR A 87 9.15 -19.21 -28.09
CA TYR A 87 9.71 -18.39 -27.02
C TYR A 87 11.24 -18.54 -26.91
N PRO A 88 12.02 -17.45 -27.06
CA PRO A 88 13.48 -17.52 -27.10
C PRO A 88 14.09 -17.54 -25.68
N PHE A 89 13.91 -18.63 -24.95
CA PHE A 89 14.41 -18.78 -23.56
C PHE A 89 15.95 -18.70 -23.45
N ASP A 90 16.67 -19.04 -24.51
CA ASP A 90 18.13 -18.95 -24.65
C ASP A 90 18.60 -17.73 -25.46
N GLY A 91 17.67 -16.83 -25.77
CA GLY A 91 17.88 -15.64 -26.59
C GLY A 91 18.38 -14.41 -25.83
N THR A 92 18.83 -13.43 -26.59
CA THR A 92 19.23 -12.13 -26.03
C THR A 92 18.00 -11.36 -25.56
N LYS A 93 18.20 -10.32 -24.74
CA LYS A 93 17.11 -9.43 -24.33
C LYS A 93 16.37 -8.82 -25.54
N ASP A 94 17.10 -8.49 -26.60
CA ASP A 94 16.57 -7.96 -27.86
C ASP A 94 15.67 -8.98 -28.58
N GLU A 95 16.06 -10.26 -28.61
CA GLU A 95 15.25 -11.34 -29.18
C GLU A 95 13.96 -11.56 -28.38
N LEU A 96 14.04 -11.52 -27.04
CA LEU A 96 12.86 -11.63 -26.18
C LEU A 96 11.91 -10.44 -26.36
N GLU A 97 12.43 -9.22 -26.39
CA GLU A 97 11.62 -8.02 -26.65
C GLU A 97 10.96 -8.09 -28.04
N THR A 98 11.70 -8.52 -29.07
CA THR A 98 11.17 -8.70 -30.43
C THR A 98 10.07 -9.76 -30.46
N PHE A 99 10.27 -10.91 -29.80
CA PHE A 99 9.25 -11.94 -29.70
C PHE A 99 7.94 -11.38 -29.11
N PHE A 100 8.03 -10.63 -28.01
CA PHE A 100 6.86 -10.02 -27.40
C PHE A 100 6.20 -8.98 -28.28
N ASP A 101 6.96 -8.21 -29.04
CA ASP A 101 6.41 -7.18 -29.93
C ASP A 101 5.73 -7.80 -31.17
N GLU A 102 6.18 -8.97 -31.62
CA GLU A 102 5.59 -9.73 -32.74
C GLU A 102 4.29 -10.47 -32.38
N LEU A 103 4.03 -10.73 -31.10
CA LEU A 103 2.77 -11.36 -30.68
C LEU A 103 1.55 -10.54 -31.12
N THR A 104 0.46 -11.23 -31.46
CA THR A 104 -0.86 -10.60 -31.57
C THR A 104 -1.43 -10.33 -30.17
N GLY A 105 -2.41 -9.44 -30.06
CA GLY A 105 -3.05 -9.18 -28.77
C GLY A 105 -3.68 -10.42 -28.12
N PHE A 106 -4.19 -11.37 -28.92
CA PHE A 106 -4.70 -12.64 -28.39
C PHE A 106 -3.58 -13.57 -27.91
N GLU A 107 -2.49 -13.71 -28.68
CA GLU A 107 -1.33 -14.51 -28.26
C GLU A 107 -0.71 -13.92 -26.98
N LYS A 108 -0.63 -12.60 -26.85
CA LYS A 108 -0.21 -11.91 -25.63
C LYS A 108 -1.16 -12.20 -24.46
N HIS A 109 -2.47 -12.18 -24.69
CA HIS A 109 -3.46 -12.53 -23.66
C HIS A 109 -3.36 -13.99 -23.19
N VAL A 110 -3.06 -14.93 -24.10
CA VAL A 110 -2.77 -16.33 -23.74
C VAL A 110 -1.47 -16.41 -22.94
N TYR A 111 -0.42 -15.69 -23.36
CA TYR A 111 0.85 -15.62 -22.65
C TYR A 111 0.73 -15.07 -21.22
N ASP A 112 -0.11 -14.05 -21.03
CA ASP A 112 -0.31 -13.45 -19.71
C ASP A 112 -0.96 -14.41 -18.72
N ARG A 113 -1.86 -15.28 -19.20
CA ARG A 113 -2.49 -16.37 -18.44
C ARG A 113 -1.67 -17.65 -18.39
N PHE A 114 -0.58 -17.73 -19.15
CA PHE A 114 0.26 -18.93 -19.21
C PHE A 114 0.92 -19.17 -17.86
N PRO A 115 1.01 -20.44 -17.39
CA PRO A 115 1.67 -20.74 -16.13
C PRO A 115 3.14 -20.31 -16.17
N LYS A 116 3.59 -19.65 -15.10
CA LYS A 116 4.95 -19.13 -14.93
C LYS A 116 5.51 -19.68 -13.63
N ASN A 117 6.81 -19.96 -13.60
CA ASN A 117 7.47 -20.50 -12.43
C ASN A 117 8.81 -19.80 -12.21
N VAL A 118 9.12 -19.50 -10.94
CA VAL A 118 10.42 -19.01 -10.50
C VAL A 118 10.82 -19.87 -9.31
N GLY A 119 12.04 -20.36 -9.30
CA GLY A 119 12.48 -21.32 -8.30
C GLY A 119 13.96 -21.61 -8.40
N PHE A 120 14.41 -22.54 -7.57
CA PHE A 120 15.79 -22.99 -7.52
C PHE A 120 15.82 -24.51 -7.50
N LEU A 121 17.00 -25.10 -7.72
CA LEU A 121 17.17 -26.55 -7.67
C LEU A 121 17.77 -26.98 -6.34
N HIS A 122 17.06 -27.85 -5.62
CA HIS A 122 17.56 -28.52 -4.43
C HIS A 122 18.25 -29.84 -4.78
N PHE A 123 19.42 -30.09 -4.21
CA PHE A 123 20.17 -31.33 -4.34
C PHE A 123 20.01 -32.15 -3.06
N SER A 124 19.57 -33.40 -3.20
CA SER A 124 19.19 -34.27 -2.07
C SER A 124 20.35 -34.74 -1.20
N GLY A 125 21.59 -34.66 -1.70
CA GLY A 125 22.78 -35.25 -1.07
C GLY A 125 22.73 -36.77 -0.94
N THR A 126 23.79 -37.31 -0.33
CA THR A 126 23.95 -38.73 0.08
C THR A 126 24.31 -38.80 1.57
N VAL A 127 24.01 -39.90 2.24
CA VAL A 127 24.24 -40.05 3.68
C VAL A 127 25.72 -40.33 3.99
N VAL A 128 26.21 -39.92 5.16
CA VAL A 128 27.53 -40.35 5.69
C VAL A 128 27.54 -41.89 5.73
N ASP A 129 28.54 -42.54 5.12
CA ASP A 129 28.70 -43.99 4.91
C ASP A 129 28.10 -44.59 3.62
N GLU A 130 27.37 -43.82 2.80
CA GLU A 130 27.11 -44.16 1.39
C GLU A 130 28.35 -43.79 0.54
N THR A 131 29.50 -44.39 0.87
CA THR A 131 30.80 -43.98 0.33
C THR A 131 30.96 -44.44 -1.12
N PRO A 132 31.20 -43.52 -2.08
CA PRO A 132 31.57 -43.90 -3.44
C PRO A 132 33.06 -44.28 -3.46
N ALA A 133 33.37 -45.54 -3.16
CA ALA A 133 34.72 -46.05 -3.36
C ALA A 133 34.94 -46.28 -4.87
N PHE A 134 35.60 -45.32 -5.53
CA PHE A 134 36.05 -45.34 -6.93
C PHE A 134 34.98 -45.12 -8.00
N GLY A 135 34.39 -43.91 -8.01
CA GLY A 135 33.40 -43.52 -8.99
C GLY A 135 31.99 -43.64 -8.44
N TYR A 136 31.14 -42.71 -8.84
CA TYR A 136 29.76 -42.63 -8.38
C TYR A 136 28.97 -43.87 -8.82
N ASP A 137 28.30 -44.53 -7.89
CA ASP A 137 27.17 -45.37 -8.26
C ASP A 137 26.09 -44.44 -8.82
N GLU A 138 25.63 -44.69 -10.05
CA GLU A 138 24.70 -43.83 -10.80
C GLU A 138 23.33 -43.64 -10.10
N ASN A 139 23.09 -44.33 -8.98
CA ASN A 139 21.81 -44.42 -8.29
C ASN A 139 21.70 -43.61 -6.99
N LEU A 140 22.73 -42.85 -6.57
CA LEU A 140 22.75 -42.18 -5.27
C LEU A 140 22.95 -40.65 -5.40
N GLY A 141 22.07 -39.88 -4.75
CA GLY A 141 22.06 -38.41 -4.76
C GLY A 141 21.67 -37.78 -6.11
N SER A 142 20.90 -36.70 -6.07
CA SER A 142 20.59 -35.95 -7.29
C SER A 142 21.80 -35.14 -7.78
N HIS A 143 22.11 -35.16 -9.07
CA HIS A 143 23.23 -34.38 -9.64
C HIS A 143 23.04 -34.09 -11.14
N ILE A 144 23.84 -33.19 -11.72
CA ILE A 144 23.78 -32.82 -13.15
C ILE A 144 25.12 -33.12 -13.81
N SER A 145 25.08 -33.74 -14.99
CA SER A 145 26.23 -33.91 -15.88
C SER A 145 25.95 -33.25 -17.22
N VAL A 146 26.72 -32.21 -17.55
CA VAL A 146 26.60 -31.45 -18.80
C VAL A 146 27.63 -31.98 -19.79
N ILE A 147 27.15 -32.47 -20.92
CA ILE A 147 28.01 -32.91 -22.03
C ILE A 147 28.52 -31.66 -22.76
N ASP A 148 29.84 -31.50 -22.85
CA ASP A 148 30.50 -30.36 -23.50
C ASP A 148 30.50 -30.47 -25.04
N HIS A 149 29.31 -30.62 -25.62
CA HIS A 149 29.07 -30.63 -27.06
C HIS A 149 27.75 -29.89 -27.36
N ALA A 150 27.81 -28.83 -28.16
CA ALA A 150 26.63 -28.05 -28.53
C ALA A 150 25.59 -28.90 -29.28
N GLY A 151 24.36 -28.97 -28.74
CA GLY A 151 23.24 -29.66 -29.35
C GLY A 151 23.20 -31.18 -29.15
N ALA A 152 23.92 -31.72 -28.16
CA ALA A 152 24.07 -33.17 -27.98
C ALA A 152 22.78 -33.90 -27.55
N LEU A 153 22.02 -33.36 -26.59
CA LEU A 153 20.83 -34.03 -26.03
C LEU A 153 19.55 -33.75 -26.85
N PHE A 154 19.28 -32.49 -27.18
CA PHE A 154 18.06 -32.06 -27.87
C PHE A 154 18.36 -31.29 -29.16
N PRO A 155 18.75 -31.97 -30.26
CA PRO A 155 19.09 -31.29 -31.51
C PRO A 155 17.96 -30.44 -32.10
N SER A 156 16.69 -30.86 -31.95
CA SER A 156 15.54 -30.12 -32.50
C SER A 156 15.26 -28.79 -31.77
N LEU A 157 15.62 -28.70 -30.49
CA LEU A 157 15.49 -27.49 -29.65
C LEU A 157 16.67 -26.53 -29.83
N SER A 158 17.84 -27.08 -30.13
CA SER A 158 19.12 -26.39 -30.05
C SER A 158 19.34 -25.43 -31.22
N LYS A 159 19.60 -24.14 -30.93
CA LYS A 159 20.01 -23.15 -31.93
C LYS A 159 21.34 -23.50 -32.60
N ILE A 160 22.29 -24.06 -31.84
CA ILE A 160 23.62 -24.46 -32.31
C ILE A 160 23.76 -25.99 -32.24
N ASN A 161 23.88 -26.62 -33.40
CA ASN A 161 24.01 -28.08 -33.56
C ASN A 161 25.33 -28.49 -34.21
N THR A 162 26.41 -27.76 -33.93
CA THR A 162 27.72 -28.00 -34.56
C THR A 162 28.46 -29.20 -33.95
N GLY A 163 28.11 -29.62 -32.73
CA GLY A 163 28.83 -30.64 -31.98
C GLY A 163 30.22 -30.21 -31.47
N GLU A 164 30.53 -28.92 -31.54
CA GLU A 164 31.78 -28.36 -31.00
C GLU A 164 31.74 -28.25 -29.46
N SER A 165 32.91 -28.33 -28.81
CA SER A 165 33.06 -28.06 -27.38
C SER A 165 33.03 -26.56 -27.11
N VAL A 166 32.30 -26.16 -26.07
CA VAL A 166 31.97 -24.76 -25.77
C VAL A 166 32.61 -24.30 -24.46
N LEU A 167 32.78 -25.21 -23.49
CA LEU A 167 33.24 -24.90 -22.15
C LEU A 167 34.77 -24.78 -22.02
N ASP A 168 35.55 -25.27 -22.99
CA ASP A 168 37.03 -25.12 -22.98
C ASP A 168 37.45 -23.64 -23.17
N PRO A 169 38.07 -22.98 -22.16
CA PRO A 169 38.53 -21.60 -22.27
C PRO A 169 39.82 -21.45 -23.11
N MET A 170 40.32 -22.53 -23.72
CA MET A 170 41.55 -22.59 -24.52
C MET A 170 42.77 -22.02 -23.76
N ALA A 171 43.79 -21.48 -24.44
CA ALA A 171 45.00 -20.98 -23.77
C ALA A 171 44.89 -19.55 -23.21
N ASN A 172 43.94 -18.74 -23.68
CA ASN A 172 44.00 -17.28 -23.54
C ASN A 172 42.77 -16.62 -22.88
N LYS A 173 41.74 -17.38 -22.46
CA LYS A 173 40.54 -16.81 -21.82
C LYS A 173 40.44 -17.15 -20.34
N SER A 174 39.87 -16.30 -19.51
CA SER A 174 39.62 -16.66 -18.10
C SER A 174 38.36 -17.50 -18.00
N ILE A 175 38.15 -18.23 -16.90
CA ILE A 175 36.88 -18.92 -16.63
C ILE A 175 36.34 -18.50 -15.27
N SER A 176 35.04 -18.21 -15.20
CA SER A 176 34.35 -17.87 -13.95
C SER A 176 33.08 -18.71 -13.81
N PHE A 177 32.90 -19.31 -12.64
CA PHE A 177 31.65 -19.96 -12.23
C PHE A 177 30.96 -19.07 -11.19
N GLU A 178 29.69 -18.78 -11.41
CA GLU A 178 28.88 -17.90 -10.59
C GLU A 178 27.56 -18.61 -10.27
N MET A 179 27.11 -18.58 -9.01
CA MET A 179 25.84 -19.18 -8.58
C MET A 179 25.40 -18.62 -7.22
N HIS A 180 24.13 -18.77 -6.88
CA HIS A 180 23.64 -18.64 -5.51
C HIS A 180 23.60 -20.03 -4.87
N LEU A 181 24.16 -20.14 -3.67
CA LEU A 181 24.26 -21.39 -2.93
C LEU A 181 23.61 -21.24 -1.56
N LEU A 182 22.68 -22.14 -1.26
CA LEU A 182 22.12 -22.35 0.08
C LEU A 182 22.65 -23.68 0.62
N VAL A 183 23.39 -23.60 1.72
CA VAL A 183 23.80 -24.78 2.48
C VAL A 183 22.87 -24.93 3.68
N PRO A 184 22.18 -26.06 3.86
CA PRO A 184 21.21 -26.24 4.94
C PRO A 184 21.87 -26.18 6.32
N ASP A 185 21.14 -25.63 7.30
CA ASP A 185 21.59 -25.49 8.70
C ASP A 185 21.43 -26.79 9.53
N GLN A 186 20.67 -27.76 9.01
CA GLN A 186 20.22 -28.93 9.76
C GLN A 186 21.34 -29.95 10.01
N GLY A 187 21.92 -29.97 11.22
CA GLY A 187 22.29 -31.18 12.00
C GLY A 187 23.22 -32.25 11.41
N THR A 188 23.72 -32.11 10.18
CA THR A 188 24.60 -33.08 9.52
C THR A 188 26.01 -32.54 9.42
N ASP A 189 26.98 -33.37 9.82
CA ASP A 189 28.37 -33.13 9.48
C ASP A 189 28.49 -33.13 7.96
N THR A 190 28.92 -32.00 7.39
CA THR A 190 29.19 -31.94 5.96
C THR A 190 30.56 -32.56 5.76
N GLU A 191 30.66 -33.57 4.91
CA GLU A 191 31.95 -34.02 4.40
C GLU A 191 32.30 -33.22 3.14
N THR A 192 33.43 -33.51 2.51
CA THR A 192 33.81 -32.86 1.25
C THR A 192 32.76 -33.13 0.17
N GLN A 193 32.09 -32.09 -0.31
CA GLN A 193 31.05 -32.13 -1.34
C GLN A 193 31.47 -31.25 -2.53
N ILE A 194 31.25 -31.71 -3.76
CA ILE A 194 31.61 -30.93 -4.95
C ILE A 194 30.41 -30.09 -5.40
N LEU A 195 30.63 -28.79 -5.57
CA LEU A 195 29.65 -27.88 -6.16
C LEU A 195 29.69 -27.97 -7.68
N VAL A 196 30.87 -27.76 -8.25
CA VAL A 196 31.10 -27.84 -9.69
C VAL A 196 32.50 -28.38 -9.97
N GLN A 197 32.60 -29.28 -10.95
CA GLN A 197 33.88 -29.83 -11.39
C GLN A 197 33.90 -30.06 -12.90
N LYS A 198 35.05 -29.74 -13.52
CA LYS A 198 35.40 -30.17 -14.89
C LYS A 198 36.87 -30.56 -14.88
N ILE A 199 37.15 -31.84 -15.05
CA ILE A 199 38.51 -32.43 -15.02
C ILE A 199 38.68 -33.44 -16.16
N ASP A 200 39.93 -33.69 -16.57
CA ASP A 200 40.24 -34.70 -17.60
C ASP A 200 40.38 -36.13 -17.02
N GLY A 201 39.45 -37.01 -17.39
CA GLY A 201 39.48 -38.41 -16.97
C GLY A 201 39.06 -38.64 -15.51
N SER A 202 38.22 -39.64 -15.27
CA SER A 202 37.62 -39.92 -13.96
C SER A 202 38.54 -40.66 -12.98
N ASP A 203 39.66 -41.23 -13.46
CA ASP A 203 40.37 -42.32 -12.77
C ASP A 203 41.84 -42.01 -12.40
N ILE A 204 42.32 -40.77 -12.57
CA ILE A 204 43.72 -40.40 -12.32
C ILE A 204 43.80 -39.33 -11.20
N PRO A 205 44.58 -39.54 -10.12
CA PRO A 205 44.70 -38.59 -9.01
C PRO A 205 45.39 -37.26 -9.36
N VAL A 206 45.92 -37.12 -10.57
CA VAL A 206 46.56 -35.92 -11.12
C VAL A 206 45.84 -35.58 -12.42
N ALA A 207 44.62 -35.08 -12.29
CA ALA A 207 43.80 -34.59 -13.40
C ALA A 207 44.00 -33.07 -13.56
N ASP A 208 44.09 -32.61 -14.79
CA ASP A 208 43.99 -31.22 -15.20
C ASP A 208 42.52 -30.77 -15.15
N GLY A 209 42.25 -29.66 -14.47
CA GLY A 209 40.92 -29.09 -14.47
C GLY A 209 40.65 -28.10 -13.35
N LEU A 210 39.37 -27.89 -13.07
CA LEU A 210 38.87 -26.98 -12.06
C LEU A 210 37.83 -27.68 -11.18
N THR A 211 37.94 -27.47 -9.86
CA THR A 211 36.94 -27.90 -8.87
C THR A 211 36.60 -26.74 -7.94
N ILE A 212 35.31 -26.58 -7.62
CA ILE A 212 34.84 -25.84 -6.46
C ILE A 212 34.12 -26.82 -5.54
N ALA A 213 34.53 -26.89 -4.28
CA ALA A 213 34.01 -27.83 -3.29
C ALA A 213 33.69 -27.16 -1.96
N LEU A 214 32.72 -27.71 -1.24
CA LEU A 214 32.48 -27.47 0.17
C LEU A 214 33.42 -28.37 0.98
N MET A 215 34.14 -27.77 1.91
CA MET A 215 35.04 -28.47 2.82
C MET A 215 34.26 -28.99 4.05
N PRO A 216 34.81 -29.98 4.76
CA PRO A 216 34.11 -30.56 5.90
C PRO A 216 33.81 -29.55 7.00
N SER A 217 32.59 -29.58 7.54
CA SER A 217 32.17 -28.71 8.63
C SER A 217 31.30 -29.47 9.63
N LEU A 218 31.50 -29.19 10.92
CA LEU A 218 30.71 -29.81 11.98
C LEU A 218 29.27 -29.27 11.94
N ALA A 219 28.32 -30.11 12.34
CA ALA A 219 26.91 -29.72 12.46
C ALA A 219 26.66 -28.49 13.35
N ALA A 220 27.52 -28.23 14.34
CA ALA A 220 27.42 -27.07 15.24
C ALA A 220 28.00 -25.76 14.67
N SER A 221 28.66 -25.80 13.50
CA SER A 221 29.24 -24.62 12.87
C SER A 221 28.19 -23.87 12.06
N THR A 222 28.09 -22.55 12.29
CA THR A 222 27.23 -21.64 11.53
C THR A 222 27.80 -21.27 10.15
N THR A 223 29.06 -21.65 9.87
CA THR A 223 29.74 -21.41 8.60
C THR A 223 30.32 -22.70 8.02
N VAL A 224 30.52 -22.72 6.69
CA VAL A 224 31.21 -23.77 5.93
C VAL A 224 32.25 -23.14 5.00
N GLU A 225 33.37 -23.81 4.79
CA GLU A 225 34.44 -23.34 3.90
C GLU A 225 34.19 -23.82 2.46
N VAL A 226 34.27 -22.90 1.50
CA VAL A 226 34.25 -23.15 0.06
C VAL A 226 35.67 -23.04 -0.48
N LYS A 227 36.18 -24.10 -1.10
CA LYS A 227 37.51 -24.17 -1.70
C LYS A 227 37.43 -24.25 -3.23
N MET A 228 38.24 -23.45 -3.92
CA MET A 228 38.46 -23.55 -5.36
C MET A 228 39.89 -24.04 -5.63
N LEU A 229 40.01 -25.04 -6.50
CA LEU A 229 41.27 -25.64 -6.93
C LEU A 229 41.34 -25.66 -8.46
N ALA A 230 42.49 -25.27 -9.01
CA ALA A 230 42.82 -25.48 -10.41
C ALA A 230 44.16 -26.19 -10.52
N ALA A 231 44.22 -27.28 -11.30
CA ALA A 231 45.45 -28.02 -11.56
C ALA A 231 45.73 -28.16 -13.06
N SER A 232 47.00 -28.17 -13.42
CA SER A 232 47.49 -28.54 -14.76
C SER A 232 48.89 -29.14 -14.67
N GLY A 233 49.03 -30.39 -15.07
CA GLY A 233 50.22 -31.21 -14.90
C GLY A 233 50.60 -31.35 -13.43
N SER A 234 51.82 -30.94 -13.07
CA SER A 234 52.31 -30.99 -11.68
C SER A 234 52.10 -29.69 -10.90
N ASN A 235 51.34 -28.74 -11.45
CA ASN A 235 51.10 -27.42 -10.88
C ASN A 235 49.65 -27.31 -10.43
N SER A 236 49.41 -26.99 -9.16
CA SER A 236 48.09 -26.66 -8.65
C SER A 236 48.09 -25.34 -7.86
N ILE A 237 46.96 -24.63 -7.92
CA ILE A 237 46.69 -23.44 -7.12
C ILE A 237 45.33 -23.63 -6.44
N GLU A 238 45.24 -23.23 -5.18
CA GLU A 238 44.02 -23.30 -4.38
C GLU A 238 43.77 -21.97 -3.65
N THR A 239 42.50 -21.73 -3.32
CA THR A 239 42.03 -20.61 -2.48
C THR A 239 40.72 -21.00 -1.81
N ASP A 240 40.45 -20.45 -0.64
CA ASP A 240 39.31 -20.78 0.21
C ASP A 240 38.56 -19.52 0.72
N MET A 241 37.28 -19.67 1.07
CA MET A 241 36.47 -18.65 1.72
C MET A 241 35.43 -19.28 2.64
N GLU A 242 34.95 -18.56 3.67
CA GLU A 242 33.88 -19.02 4.55
C GLU A 242 32.53 -18.42 4.14
N ILE A 243 31.47 -19.24 4.12
CA ILE A 243 30.08 -18.81 3.88
C ILE A 243 29.16 -19.22 5.04
N PRO A 244 28.13 -18.43 5.38
CA PRO A 244 27.11 -18.80 6.35
C PRO A 244 26.21 -19.95 5.85
N LYS A 245 25.71 -20.77 6.79
CA LYS A 245 24.67 -21.79 6.54
C LYS A 245 23.28 -21.22 6.82
N GLY A 246 22.26 -21.80 6.19
CA GLY A 246 20.85 -21.46 6.41
C GLY A 246 20.32 -20.30 5.56
N GLU A 247 21.18 -19.60 4.82
CA GLU A 247 20.79 -18.52 3.90
C GLU A 247 21.45 -18.65 2.52
N PHE A 248 20.86 -18.06 1.49
CA PHE A 248 21.44 -18.02 0.15
C PHE A 248 22.62 -17.06 0.10
N VAL A 249 23.76 -17.54 -0.38
CA VAL A 249 24.99 -16.75 -0.56
C VAL A 249 25.40 -16.77 -2.02
N HIS A 250 25.66 -15.60 -2.59
CA HIS A 250 26.20 -15.50 -3.94
C HIS A 250 27.69 -15.80 -3.94
N ILE A 251 28.10 -16.78 -4.73
CA ILE A 251 29.48 -17.21 -4.87
C ILE A 251 29.95 -17.05 -6.31
N CYS A 252 31.17 -16.54 -6.50
CA CYS A 252 31.81 -16.51 -7.80
C CYS A 252 33.28 -16.92 -7.70
N GLY A 253 33.64 -18.04 -8.32
CA GLY A 253 35.01 -18.54 -8.43
C GLY A 253 35.58 -18.23 -9.80
N THR A 254 36.71 -17.53 -9.86
CA THR A 254 37.34 -17.11 -11.13
C THR A 254 38.78 -17.59 -11.21
N LEU A 255 39.11 -18.27 -12.32
CA LEU A 255 40.49 -18.46 -12.77
C LEU A 255 40.85 -17.31 -13.71
N ASP A 256 41.58 -16.34 -13.18
CA ASP A 256 42.06 -15.18 -13.93
C ASP A 256 43.32 -15.57 -14.71
N ARG A 257 43.27 -15.41 -16.03
CA ARG A 257 44.41 -15.59 -16.94
C ARG A 257 44.70 -14.32 -17.75
N SER A 258 44.25 -13.17 -17.26
CA SER A 258 44.51 -11.88 -17.90
C SER A 258 46.00 -11.53 -17.87
N SER A 259 46.42 -10.62 -18.75
CA SER A 259 47.85 -10.30 -18.92
C SER A 259 48.45 -9.69 -17.64
N GLY A 260 49.21 -10.47 -16.88
CA GLY A 260 49.90 -10.05 -15.66
C GLY A 260 49.26 -10.56 -14.36
N GLU A 261 48.10 -11.21 -14.43
CA GLU A 261 47.42 -11.84 -13.30
C GLU A 261 47.08 -13.29 -13.65
N HIS A 262 47.64 -14.24 -12.88
CA HIS A 262 47.43 -15.68 -13.08
C HIS A 262 47.05 -16.36 -11.76
N ASN A 263 45.90 -16.02 -11.19
CA ASN A 263 45.47 -16.49 -9.88
C ASN A 263 43.99 -16.89 -9.85
N LEU A 264 43.60 -17.60 -8.80
CA LEU A 264 42.23 -17.85 -8.43
C LEU A 264 41.71 -16.71 -7.56
N LYS A 265 40.46 -16.33 -7.77
CA LYS A 265 39.74 -15.33 -6.96
C LYS A 265 38.38 -15.90 -6.57
N LEU A 266 38.05 -15.83 -5.28
CA LEU A 266 36.71 -16.14 -4.77
C LEU A 266 36.02 -14.86 -4.33
N PHE A 267 34.77 -14.71 -4.75
CA PHE A 267 33.91 -13.61 -4.37
C PHE A 267 32.71 -14.14 -3.58
N GLN A 268 32.35 -13.43 -2.51
CA GLN A 268 31.17 -13.66 -1.69
C GLN A 268 30.29 -12.41 -1.76
N ASN A 269 29.01 -12.55 -2.12
CA ASN A 269 28.06 -11.44 -2.24
C ASN A 269 28.63 -10.25 -3.06
N ALA A 270 29.25 -10.58 -4.20
CA ALA A 270 29.92 -9.65 -5.11
C ALA A 270 31.14 -8.88 -4.55
N GLU A 271 31.68 -9.27 -3.39
CA GLU A 271 32.92 -8.74 -2.80
C GLU A 271 34.04 -9.77 -2.85
N LEU A 272 35.28 -9.32 -3.08
CA LEU A 272 36.43 -10.22 -3.18
C LEU A 272 36.79 -10.76 -1.78
N ALA A 273 36.64 -12.06 -1.57
CA ALA A 273 36.90 -12.73 -0.30
C ALA A 273 38.35 -13.22 -0.20
N SER A 274 38.85 -13.91 -1.23
CA SER A 274 40.22 -14.46 -1.23
C SER A 274 40.85 -14.50 -2.61
N THR A 275 42.18 -14.62 -2.64
CA THR A 275 42.99 -14.67 -3.87
C THR A 275 44.18 -15.60 -3.67
N SER A 276 44.43 -16.48 -4.64
CA SER A 276 45.56 -17.42 -4.59
C SER A 276 46.89 -16.77 -4.94
N ASN A 277 47.97 -17.54 -4.77
CA ASN A 277 49.25 -17.24 -5.39
C ASN A 277 49.14 -17.18 -6.92
N SER A 278 49.96 -16.33 -7.55
CA SER A 278 50.00 -16.20 -9.01
C SER A 278 50.88 -17.30 -9.63
N LEU A 279 50.28 -18.16 -10.46
CA LEU A 279 50.95 -19.20 -11.23
C LEU A 279 50.41 -19.25 -12.65
N GLN A 280 51.27 -19.04 -13.65
CA GLN A 280 50.86 -19.05 -15.05
C GLN A 280 50.50 -20.48 -15.50
N MET A 281 49.20 -20.73 -15.65
CA MET A 281 48.66 -21.98 -16.19
C MET A 281 48.41 -21.83 -17.70
N GLY A 282 48.95 -22.76 -18.50
CA GLY A 282 48.86 -22.76 -19.96
C GLY A 282 47.51 -23.26 -20.48
N LYS A 283 47.54 -23.91 -21.66
CA LYS A 283 46.37 -24.66 -22.14
C LYS A 283 46.19 -25.90 -21.26
N LEU A 284 44.97 -26.13 -20.78
CA LEU A 284 44.59 -27.39 -20.13
C LEU A 284 44.72 -28.55 -21.13
N SER A 285 44.80 -29.77 -20.62
CA SER A 285 45.03 -30.96 -21.45
C SER A 285 44.03 -31.08 -22.63
N PRO A 286 44.39 -31.77 -23.73
CA PRO A 286 43.46 -31.99 -24.83
C PRO A 286 42.24 -32.84 -24.45
N GLU A 287 42.30 -33.63 -23.37
CA GLU A 287 41.18 -34.44 -22.87
C GLU A 287 40.15 -33.61 -22.11
N PHE A 288 40.54 -32.42 -21.61
CA PHE A 288 39.63 -31.43 -21.03
C PHE A 288 38.52 -30.99 -21.99
N VAL A 289 38.78 -31.02 -23.31
CA VAL A 289 37.84 -30.63 -24.37
C VAL A 289 36.63 -31.56 -24.41
N THR A 290 36.81 -32.84 -24.10
CA THR A 290 35.76 -33.86 -24.14
C THR A 290 35.17 -34.18 -22.76
N ALA A 291 35.71 -33.58 -21.69
CA ALA A 291 35.26 -33.82 -20.33
C ALA A 291 33.88 -33.17 -20.05
N PRO A 292 32.94 -33.89 -19.41
CA PRO A 292 31.68 -33.28 -18.98
C PRO A 292 31.93 -32.31 -17.81
N LEU A 293 31.01 -31.35 -17.64
CA LEU A 293 30.93 -30.49 -16.46
C LEU A 293 29.93 -31.12 -15.49
N THR A 294 30.36 -31.47 -14.29
CA THR A 294 29.51 -32.05 -13.25
C THR A 294 29.14 -31.01 -12.20
N ILE A 295 27.86 -31.00 -11.78
CA ILE A 295 27.33 -30.12 -10.74
C ILE A 295 26.69 -31.00 -9.66
N GLY A 296 27.05 -30.75 -8.40
CA GLY A 296 26.61 -31.54 -7.25
C GLY A 296 27.31 -32.90 -7.06
N THR A 297 28.27 -33.21 -7.95
CA THR A 297 29.04 -34.47 -7.96
C THR A 297 30.40 -34.26 -8.66
N GLY A 298 31.39 -35.12 -8.41
CA GLY A 298 32.72 -35.09 -9.04
C GLY A 298 33.76 -36.10 -8.49
N SER A 299 34.83 -36.41 -9.21
CA SER A 299 35.86 -37.35 -8.77
C SER A 299 36.99 -36.67 -7.98
N ILE A 300 37.94 -37.48 -7.50
CA ILE A 300 39.13 -37.00 -6.80
C ILE A 300 39.92 -36.06 -7.72
N HIS A 301 40.30 -34.88 -7.20
CA HIS A 301 41.13 -33.90 -7.90
C HIS A 301 42.20 -33.35 -6.94
N ASP A 302 43.43 -33.84 -7.07
CA ASP A 302 44.60 -33.50 -6.23
C ASP A 302 44.30 -33.60 -4.72
N THR A 303 44.15 -32.46 -4.03
CA THR A 303 43.89 -32.38 -2.58
C THR A 303 42.42 -32.56 -2.20
N ILE A 304 41.49 -32.51 -3.16
CA ILE A 304 40.05 -32.60 -2.91
C ILE A 304 39.58 -34.03 -3.17
N THR A 305 39.17 -34.72 -2.10
CA THR A 305 38.57 -36.06 -2.15
C THR A 305 37.09 -35.99 -1.74
N PRO A 306 36.15 -36.10 -2.69
CA PRO A 306 34.71 -36.03 -2.40
C PRO A 306 34.25 -37.31 -1.68
N LEU A 307 33.49 -37.14 -0.60
CA LEU A 307 32.93 -38.24 0.20
C LEU A 307 31.40 -38.28 0.18
N GLN A 308 30.76 -37.19 -0.27
CA GLN A 308 29.31 -37.04 -0.40
C GLN A 308 28.95 -36.26 -1.68
N THR A 309 27.74 -36.48 -2.18
CA THR A 309 27.11 -35.58 -3.16
C THR A 309 26.58 -34.32 -2.47
N LEU A 310 26.36 -33.25 -3.24
CA LEU A 310 25.91 -31.98 -2.71
C LEU A 310 24.56 -32.12 -2.01
N SER A 311 24.49 -31.69 -0.74
CA SER A 311 23.25 -31.47 -0.01
C SER A 311 23.05 -29.96 0.16
N GLY A 312 22.17 -29.38 -0.64
CA GLY A 312 21.95 -27.93 -0.66
C GLY A 312 21.23 -27.47 -1.92
N SER A 313 20.88 -26.19 -1.97
CA SER A 313 20.17 -25.62 -3.11
C SER A 313 21.04 -24.68 -3.91
N ILE A 314 20.99 -24.78 -5.23
CA ILE A 314 21.68 -23.88 -6.16
C ILE A 314 20.64 -23.14 -6.99
N ASP A 315 20.89 -21.86 -7.17
CA ASP A 315 20.17 -21.03 -8.13
C ASP A 315 21.16 -20.27 -9.05
N GLU A 316 20.70 -19.89 -10.24
CA GLU A 316 21.41 -19.02 -11.18
C GLU A 316 22.85 -19.47 -11.51
N PHE A 317 23.05 -20.74 -11.84
CA PHE A 317 24.37 -21.27 -12.22
C PHE A 317 24.81 -20.73 -13.58
N ARG A 318 25.93 -20.00 -13.61
CA ARG A 318 26.47 -19.32 -14.79
C ARG A 318 27.95 -19.67 -14.96
N ALA A 319 28.34 -20.03 -16.18
CA ALA A 319 29.73 -20.26 -16.57
C ALA A 319 30.17 -19.24 -17.64
N TRP A 320 31.24 -18.49 -17.35
CA TRP A 320 31.74 -17.42 -18.20
C TRP A 320 33.17 -17.68 -18.68
N HIS A 321 33.51 -17.22 -19.89
CA HIS A 321 34.87 -17.15 -20.43
C HIS A 321 35.51 -15.75 -20.25
N SER A 322 35.18 -15.07 -19.16
CA SER A 322 35.65 -13.72 -18.83
C SER A 322 35.69 -13.50 -17.32
N VAL A 323 36.65 -12.72 -16.83
CA VAL A 323 36.68 -12.26 -15.44
C VAL A 323 35.52 -11.30 -15.19
N ARG A 324 34.79 -11.50 -14.09
CA ARG A 324 33.67 -10.66 -13.69
C ARG A 324 34.15 -9.49 -12.85
N SER A 325 33.76 -8.27 -13.23
CA SER A 325 34.04 -7.09 -12.40
C SER A 325 33.09 -7.03 -11.20
N THR A 326 33.53 -6.43 -10.08
CA THR A 326 32.69 -6.25 -8.89
C THR A 326 31.40 -5.48 -9.18
N GLY A 327 31.43 -4.50 -10.09
CA GLY A 327 30.24 -3.79 -10.54
C GLY A 327 29.26 -4.67 -11.31
N GLN A 328 29.74 -5.61 -12.13
CA GLN A 328 28.88 -6.59 -12.81
C GLN A 328 28.30 -7.59 -11.83
N LEU A 329 29.09 -8.10 -10.89
CA LEU A 329 28.61 -9.02 -9.85
C LEU A 329 27.53 -8.35 -8.99
N LYS A 330 27.74 -7.11 -8.53
CA LYS A 330 26.72 -6.35 -7.77
C LYS A 330 25.46 -6.09 -8.59
N LYS A 331 25.57 -5.87 -9.90
CA LYS A 331 24.40 -5.64 -10.76
C LYS A 331 23.54 -6.89 -10.91
N TYR A 332 24.16 -8.05 -11.09
CA TYR A 332 23.50 -9.34 -11.38
C TYR A 332 23.34 -10.24 -10.15
N LEU A 333 23.55 -9.67 -8.95
CA LEU A 333 23.26 -10.30 -7.67
C LEU A 333 21.75 -10.47 -7.48
N ASP A 334 20.98 -9.41 -7.77
CA ASP A 334 19.54 -9.37 -7.48
C ASP A 334 18.67 -9.58 -8.74
N ARG A 335 19.28 -9.73 -9.92
CA ARG A 335 18.56 -9.82 -11.22
C ARG A 335 19.13 -10.89 -12.13
N THR A 336 18.28 -11.42 -13.00
CA THR A 336 18.65 -12.42 -14.01
C THR A 336 19.52 -11.81 -15.11
N VAL A 337 20.27 -12.69 -15.78
CA VAL A 337 21.11 -12.34 -16.93
C VAL A 337 20.39 -12.80 -18.20
N PHE A 338 20.60 -12.10 -19.32
CA PHE A 338 20.18 -12.57 -20.64
C PHE A 338 21.39 -13.07 -21.42
N SER A 339 21.19 -13.93 -22.42
CA SER A 339 22.32 -14.35 -23.26
C SER A 339 22.98 -13.14 -23.92
N ASN A 340 24.31 -13.12 -23.90
CA ASN A 340 25.09 -11.93 -24.21
C ASN A 340 25.71 -12.04 -25.62
N PHE A 341 25.54 -10.99 -26.42
CA PHE A 341 26.19 -10.81 -27.73
C PHE A 341 27.73 -10.86 -27.66
N SER A 342 28.36 -10.62 -26.50
CA SER A 342 29.82 -10.73 -26.35
C SER A 342 30.36 -12.16 -26.44
N GLY A 343 29.47 -13.19 -26.36
CA GLY A 343 29.83 -14.60 -26.49
C GLY A 343 30.64 -15.18 -25.31
N ASP A 344 30.72 -14.44 -24.20
CA ASP A 344 31.46 -14.86 -23.00
C ASP A 344 30.66 -15.79 -22.08
N LEU A 345 29.32 -15.69 -22.07
CA LEU A 345 28.47 -16.64 -21.33
C LEU A 345 28.43 -17.98 -22.08
N LYS A 346 28.80 -19.07 -21.41
CA LYS A 346 28.92 -20.40 -22.01
C LYS A 346 27.82 -21.37 -21.62
N THR A 347 27.42 -21.35 -20.36
CA THR A 347 26.32 -22.16 -19.85
C THR A 347 25.58 -21.34 -18.80
N TYR A 348 24.26 -21.42 -18.81
CA TYR A 348 23.43 -20.73 -17.84
C TYR A 348 22.19 -21.54 -17.50
N PHE A 349 22.10 -22.00 -16.26
CA PHE A 349 20.94 -22.68 -15.72
C PHE A 349 20.24 -21.79 -14.69
N LYS A 350 18.99 -21.46 -14.97
CA LYS A 350 18.12 -20.67 -14.08
C LYS A 350 17.40 -21.51 -13.04
N PHE A 351 17.17 -22.80 -13.32
CA PHE A 351 16.38 -23.70 -12.47
C PHE A 351 14.92 -23.29 -12.24
N ASN A 352 14.37 -22.44 -13.11
CA ASN A 352 12.97 -21.98 -13.09
C ASN A 352 11.98 -22.99 -13.68
N GLU A 353 12.41 -24.16 -14.12
CA GLU A 353 11.47 -25.18 -14.61
C GLU A 353 10.52 -25.64 -13.49
N PRO A 354 9.25 -25.93 -13.79
CA PRO A 354 8.24 -26.24 -12.77
C PRO A 354 8.52 -27.57 -12.06
N SER A 355 8.00 -27.70 -10.84
CA SER A 355 7.82 -28.98 -10.17
C SER A 355 6.55 -29.68 -10.66
N GLY A 356 6.48 -31.00 -10.49
CA GLY A 356 5.28 -31.79 -10.80
C GLY A 356 5.59 -33.09 -11.54
N ASP A 357 4.53 -33.85 -11.75
CA ASP A 357 4.59 -35.13 -12.47
C ASP A 357 4.20 -34.91 -13.94
N PHE A 358 5.22 -34.70 -14.78
CA PHE A 358 5.08 -34.53 -16.22
C PHE A 358 6.28 -35.12 -16.95
N VAL A 359 6.10 -35.44 -18.24
CA VAL A 359 7.16 -36.04 -19.06
C VAL A 359 8.32 -35.04 -19.22
N SER A 360 9.55 -35.50 -18.99
CA SER A 360 10.79 -34.69 -19.05
C SER A 360 10.93 -33.66 -17.91
N ASN A 361 10.35 -33.94 -16.73
CA ASN A 361 10.52 -33.12 -15.52
C ASN A 361 11.97 -33.09 -14.97
N ASP A 362 12.82 -34.01 -15.40
CA ASP A 362 14.25 -34.09 -15.08
C ASP A 362 15.15 -33.15 -15.92
N VAL A 363 14.60 -32.48 -16.93
CA VAL A 363 15.38 -31.64 -17.88
C VAL A 363 15.68 -30.25 -17.32
N VAL A 364 16.91 -29.77 -17.54
CA VAL A 364 17.36 -28.40 -17.26
C VAL A 364 17.73 -27.72 -18.56
N LEU A 365 17.15 -26.55 -18.81
CA LEU A 365 17.34 -25.78 -20.04
C LEU A 365 18.51 -24.80 -19.91
N ASP A 366 19.45 -24.86 -20.86
CA ASP A 366 20.52 -23.87 -20.99
C ASP A 366 19.98 -22.56 -21.61
N SER A 367 20.01 -21.49 -20.82
CA SER A 367 19.60 -20.14 -21.21
C SER A 367 20.76 -19.31 -21.81
N SER A 368 21.94 -19.92 -22.04
CA SER A 368 23.12 -19.20 -22.56
C SER A 368 23.12 -18.97 -24.07
N GLY A 369 22.32 -19.75 -24.82
CA GLY A 369 22.30 -19.77 -26.29
C GLY A 369 23.30 -20.72 -26.94
N ASN A 370 24.08 -21.49 -26.16
CA ASN A 370 25.04 -22.48 -26.69
C ASN A 370 24.51 -23.92 -26.71
N SER A 371 23.24 -24.12 -26.35
CA SER A 371 22.54 -25.41 -26.46
C SER A 371 23.17 -26.54 -25.61
N LEU A 372 23.65 -26.21 -24.42
CA LEU A 372 24.21 -27.15 -23.44
C LEU A 372 23.17 -27.60 -22.41
N HIS A 373 22.00 -28.05 -22.88
CA HIS A 373 20.94 -28.59 -22.02
C HIS A 373 21.44 -29.83 -21.24
N ALA A 374 20.83 -30.12 -20.10
CA ALA A 374 21.22 -31.25 -19.27
C ALA A 374 20.01 -31.96 -18.65
N ARG A 375 20.25 -33.12 -18.03
CA ARG A 375 19.27 -33.86 -17.22
C ARG A 375 19.77 -34.02 -15.80
N ILE A 376 18.85 -34.04 -14.85
CA ILE A 376 19.09 -34.32 -13.44
C ILE A 376 19.07 -35.84 -13.27
N THR A 377 20.19 -36.42 -12.89
CA THR A 377 20.26 -37.81 -12.47
C THR A 377 19.57 -37.96 -11.11
N ASN A 378 18.80 -39.04 -10.91
CA ASN A 378 18.07 -39.33 -9.68
C ASN A 378 17.12 -38.19 -9.24
N TYR A 379 16.36 -37.65 -10.21
CA TYR A 379 15.37 -36.60 -9.98
C TYR A 379 14.19 -37.09 -9.13
N HIS A 380 13.80 -36.30 -8.13
CA HIS A 380 12.56 -36.40 -7.37
C HIS A 380 11.81 -35.07 -7.47
N ILE A 381 10.47 -35.10 -7.33
CA ILE A 381 9.63 -33.89 -7.45
C ILE A 381 10.04 -32.84 -6.40
N ASP A 382 10.45 -33.27 -5.21
CA ASP A 382 10.90 -32.41 -4.12
C ASP A 382 12.16 -31.60 -4.46
N ASN A 383 12.96 -32.00 -5.46
CA ASN A 383 14.13 -31.24 -5.90
C ASN A 383 13.77 -29.84 -6.43
N ARG A 384 12.52 -29.63 -6.86
CA ARG A 384 12.00 -28.35 -7.38
C ARG A 384 10.85 -27.78 -6.55
N ASP A 385 10.52 -28.39 -5.42
CA ASP A 385 9.43 -27.91 -4.56
C ASP A 385 10.00 -26.97 -3.47
N PRO A 386 9.86 -25.64 -3.60
CA PRO A 386 10.38 -24.70 -2.62
C PRO A 386 9.73 -24.87 -1.25
N THR A 387 8.49 -25.39 -1.17
CA THR A 387 7.77 -25.57 0.11
C THR A 387 8.40 -26.61 1.03
N LYS A 388 9.29 -27.45 0.49
CA LYS A 388 10.03 -28.47 1.25
C LYS A 388 11.29 -27.93 1.90
N ILE A 389 11.73 -26.73 1.52
CA ILE A 389 12.96 -26.12 2.01
C ILE A 389 12.59 -25.05 3.02
N ILE A 390 12.87 -25.35 4.29
CA ILE A 390 12.63 -24.46 5.43
C ILE A 390 13.93 -23.88 5.96
N ASP A 391 13.89 -22.62 6.37
CA ASP A 391 15.00 -21.93 7.02
C ASP A 391 15.13 -22.34 8.50
N THR A 392 16.10 -21.76 9.21
CA THR A 392 16.33 -22.01 10.65
C THR A 392 15.15 -21.58 11.53
N ASN A 393 14.28 -20.69 11.04
CA ASN A 393 13.09 -20.20 11.75
C ASN A 393 11.83 -21.04 11.47
N GLY A 394 11.91 -21.99 10.52
CA GLY A 394 10.78 -22.81 10.09
C GLY A 394 9.94 -22.19 8.95
N ASP A 395 10.42 -21.10 8.35
CA ASP A 395 9.78 -20.41 7.23
C ASP A 395 10.25 -20.98 5.88
N VAL A 396 9.40 -20.92 4.86
CA VAL A 396 9.76 -21.38 3.50
C VAL A 396 10.81 -20.46 2.90
N VAL A 397 11.93 -21.05 2.46
CA VAL A 397 13.03 -20.29 1.86
C VAL A 397 12.57 -19.64 0.55
N GLN A 398 12.73 -18.32 0.48
CA GLN A 398 12.41 -17.53 -0.72
C GLN A 398 13.54 -17.61 -1.76
N THR A 399 13.20 -17.32 -3.02
CA THR A 399 14.18 -17.26 -4.11
C THR A 399 15.18 -16.12 -3.86
N PRO A 400 16.48 -16.31 -4.18
CA PRO A 400 17.53 -15.33 -3.87
C PRO A 400 17.44 -14.04 -4.70
N LEU A 401 16.85 -14.07 -5.88
CA LEU A 401 16.75 -12.91 -6.75
C LEU A 401 15.47 -12.12 -6.47
N VAL A 402 15.61 -10.97 -5.82
CA VAL A 402 14.48 -10.08 -5.51
C VAL A 402 13.91 -9.40 -6.76
N LEU A 403 14.73 -9.15 -7.79
CA LEU A 403 14.33 -8.48 -9.03
C LEU A 403 14.18 -9.46 -10.22
N GLU A 404 13.87 -10.72 -9.95
CA GLU A 404 13.51 -11.68 -10.98
C GLU A 404 12.04 -11.53 -11.39
N SER A 405 11.82 -11.26 -12.69
CA SER A 405 10.46 -11.16 -13.23
C SER A 405 9.97 -12.53 -13.70
N SER A 406 8.89 -13.02 -13.08
CA SER A 406 8.18 -14.23 -13.50
C SER A 406 7.66 -14.16 -14.93
N VAL A 407 7.50 -12.94 -15.49
CA VAL A 407 7.11 -12.73 -16.89
C VAL A 407 8.12 -13.37 -17.85
N TYR A 408 9.40 -13.49 -17.49
CA TYR A 408 10.41 -14.08 -18.37
C TYR A 408 10.64 -15.59 -18.15
N SER A 409 9.83 -16.22 -17.28
CA SER A 409 9.95 -17.65 -16.93
C SER A 409 8.62 -18.39 -17.14
N PRO A 410 8.10 -18.45 -18.39
CA PRO A 410 6.93 -19.26 -18.70
C PRO A 410 7.24 -20.76 -18.63
N ASN A 411 6.23 -21.56 -18.28
CA ASN A 411 6.34 -23.02 -18.30
C ASN A 411 6.18 -23.55 -19.72
N LEU A 412 7.29 -23.82 -20.40
CA LEU A 412 7.31 -24.24 -21.79
C LEU A 412 7.07 -25.75 -22.01
N PHE A 413 6.72 -26.53 -20.98
CA PHE A 413 6.54 -27.98 -21.10
C PHE A 413 5.09 -28.34 -21.48
N PRO A 414 4.83 -28.83 -22.72
CA PRO A 414 3.48 -29.13 -23.17
C PRO A 414 2.77 -30.26 -22.40
N SER A 415 3.52 -31.14 -21.73
CA SER A 415 2.97 -32.25 -20.94
C SER A 415 2.50 -31.83 -19.54
N HIS A 416 2.76 -30.58 -19.13
CA HIS A 416 2.42 -30.09 -17.80
C HIS A 416 0.90 -29.90 -17.62
N SER A 417 0.36 -30.28 -16.45
CA SER A 417 -1.08 -30.25 -16.16
C SER A 417 -1.73 -28.89 -16.41
N ASP A 418 -1.07 -27.83 -15.97
CA ASP A 418 -1.64 -26.47 -16.02
C ASP A 418 -1.69 -25.92 -17.44
N VAL A 419 -0.69 -26.25 -18.27
CA VAL A 419 -0.66 -25.90 -19.70
C VAL A 419 -1.77 -26.63 -20.43
N ILE A 420 -1.97 -27.92 -20.15
CA ILE A 420 -3.04 -28.74 -20.74
C ILE A 420 -4.41 -28.22 -20.30
N THR A 421 -4.57 -27.87 -19.02
CA THR A 421 -5.85 -27.36 -18.47
C THR A 421 -6.22 -26.04 -19.14
N LEU A 422 -5.28 -25.10 -19.23
CA LEU A 422 -5.49 -23.82 -19.92
C LEU A 422 -5.85 -24.02 -21.40
N ASN A 423 -5.17 -24.94 -22.10
CA ASN A 423 -5.47 -25.24 -23.50
C ASN A 423 -6.91 -25.76 -23.66
N LYS A 424 -7.32 -26.72 -22.81
CA LYS A 424 -8.67 -27.30 -22.85
C LYS A 424 -9.78 -26.29 -22.56
N GLU A 425 -9.56 -25.40 -21.60
CA GLU A 425 -10.52 -24.33 -21.29
C GLU A 425 -10.71 -23.38 -22.48
N LEU A 426 -9.60 -22.97 -23.11
CA LEU A 426 -9.65 -22.10 -24.28
C LEU A 426 -10.24 -22.80 -25.50
N LEU A 427 -9.90 -24.07 -25.74
CA LEU A 427 -10.49 -24.85 -26.83
C LEU A 427 -12.00 -25.06 -26.63
N ALA A 428 -12.47 -25.33 -25.42
CA ALA A 428 -13.91 -25.48 -25.15
C ALA A 428 -14.71 -24.22 -25.50
N SER A 429 -14.18 -23.04 -25.16
CA SER A 429 -14.79 -21.76 -25.54
C SER A 429 -14.67 -21.46 -27.04
N ALA A 430 -13.54 -21.82 -27.65
CA ALA A 430 -13.32 -21.69 -29.09
C ALA A 430 -14.30 -22.54 -29.93
N ILE A 431 -14.51 -23.81 -29.56
CA ILE A 431 -15.44 -24.74 -30.23
C ILE A 431 -16.87 -24.17 -30.21
N ASN A 432 -17.30 -23.64 -29.05
CA ASN A 432 -18.62 -23.04 -28.91
C ASN A 432 -18.77 -21.84 -29.85
N TYR A 433 -17.75 -20.98 -29.93
CA TYR A 433 -17.76 -19.82 -30.82
C TYR A 433 -17.78 -20.21 -32.31
N ASP A 434 -16.87 -21.10 -32.75
CA ASP A 434 -16.75 -21.51 -34.15
C ASP A 434 -18.03 -22.19 -34.68
N SER A 435 -18.72 -22.96 -33.82
CA SER A 435 -20.01 -23.58 -34.16
C SER A 435 -21.09 -22.55 -34.51
N ASN A 436 -21.05 -21.39 -33.86
CA ASN A 436 -22.03 -20.32 -34.00
C ASN A 436 -21.60 -19.22 -34.99
N ASN A 437 -20.30 -19.10 -35.32
CA ASN A 437 -19.78 -18.05 -36.19
C ASN A 437 -20.20 -18.24 -37.67
N PRO A 438 -21.06 -17.38 -38.26
CA PRO A 438 -21.45 -17.50 -39.66
C PRO A 438 -20.39 -17.02 -40.64
N ASN A 439 -19.41 -16.22 -40.19
CA ASN A 439 -18.42 -15.53 -41.02
C ASN A 439 -17.12 -16.32 -41.23
N LEU A 440 -17.04 -17.54 -40.68
CA LEU A 440 -15.88 -18.41 -40.80
C LEU A 440 -15.47 -18.58 -42.28
N ILE A 441 -14.19 -18.37 -42.60
CA ILE A 441 -13.70 -18.33 -43.98
C ILE A 441 -13.98 -19.64 -44.75
N THR A 442 -14.04 -20.76 -44.06
CA THR A 442 -14.33 -22.07 -44.63
C THR A 442 -15.76 -22.17 -45.16
N LYS A 443 -16.70 -21.36 -44.64
CA LYS A 443 -18.09 -21.26 -45.14
C LYS A 443 -18.20 -20.44 -46.43
N LEU A 444 -17.17 -19.66 -46.78
CA LEU A 444 -17.12 -18.88 -48.03
C LEU A 444 -16.68 -19.72 -49.24
N VAL A 445 -16.00 -20.85 -48.99
CA VAL A 445 -15.58 -21.78 -50.03
C VAL A 445 -16.60 -22.91 -50.16
N PRO A 446 -16.96 -23.33 -51.39
CA PRO A 446 -17.84 -24.49 -51.57
C PRO A 446 -17.27 -25.74 -50.88
N LYS A 447 -18.09 -26.34 -50.01
CA LYS A 447 -17.72 -27.49 -49.16
C LYS A 447 -17.07 -28.67 -49.91
N HIS A 448 -17.41 -28.88 -51.18
CA HIS A 448 -16.85 -29.99 -51.97
C HIS A 448 -15.33 -29.92 -52.14
N TYR A 449 -14.73 -28.72 -52.15
CA TYR A 449 -13.27 -28.58 -52.24
C TYR A 449 -12.57 -29.11 -50.98
N LEU A 450 -13.14 -28.86 -49.80
CA LEU A 450 -12.62 -29.36 -48.53
C LEU A 450 -12.76 -30.88 -48.42
N LEU A 451 -13.86 -31.44 -48.93
CA LEU A 451 -14.06 -32.90 -48.97
C LEU A 451 -13.13 -33.61 -49.95
N GLU A 452 -12.82 -33.00 -51.10
CA GLU A 452 -11.87 -33.56 -52.07
C GLU A 452 -10.44 -33.51 -51.52
N SER A 453 -10.05 -32.39 -50.90
CA SER A 453 -8.77 -32.26 -50.18
C SER A 453 -8.67 -33.26 -49.04
N GLN A 454 -9.74 -33.45 -48.25
CA GLN A 454 -9.79 -34.46 -47.19
C GLN A 454 -9.43 -35.86 -47.70
N LEU A 455 -10.08 -36.29 -48.79
CA LEU A 455 -9.86 -37.61 -49.37
C LEU A 455 -8.47 -37.75 -49.99
N ALA A 456 -7.93 -36.68 -50.57
CA ALA A 456 -6.60 -36.68 -51.17
C ALA A 456 -5.49 -36.74 -50.12
N GLU A 457 -5.67 -36.06 -48.99
CA GLU A 457 -4.68 -35.94 -47.91
C GLU A 457 -4.84 -37.02 -46.82
N GLY A 458 -5.98 -37.74 -46.80
CA GLY A 458 -6.20 -38.90 -45.94
C GLY A 458 -6.65 -38.57 -44.52
N PHE A 459 -7.33 -37.44 -44.30
CA PHE A 459 -7.83 -37.02 -42.99
C PHE A 459 -9.24 -37.56 -42.67
N ASP A 460 -9.53 -37.77 -41.38
CA ASP A 460 -10.84 -38.25 -40.91
C ASP A 460 -11.91 -37.15 -40.87
N THR A 461 -11.50 -35.88 -40.74
CA THR A 461 -12.41 -34.72 -40.68
C THR A 461 -12.15 -33.72 -41.82
N GLU A 462 -13.13 -32.84 -42.06
CA GLU A 462 -13.08 -31.78 -43.09
C GLU A 462 -11.97 -30.73 -42.86
N PHE A 463 -11.42 -30.65 -41.65
CA PHE A 463 -10.39 -29.69 -41.27
C PHE A 463 -9.10 -30.34 -40.76
N GLY A 464 -9.02 -31.69 -40.75
CA GLY A 464 -7.92 -32.43 -40.15
C GLY A 464 -7.97 -32.39 -38.63
N ASP A 465 -6.80 -32.43 -37.99
CA ASP A 465 -6.67 -32.54 -36.53
C ASP A 465 -6.60 -31.17 -35.83
N VAL A 466 -7.05 -30.10 -36.50
CA VAL A 466 -6.86 -28.70 -36.06
C VAL A 466 -7.56 -28.39 -34.73
N GLY A 467 -8.67 -29.07 -34.46
CA GLY A 467 -9.46 -28.92 -33.23
C GLY A 467 -9.06 -29.88 -32.10
N ASP A 468 -8.05 -30.72 -32.30
CA ASP A 468 -7.56 -31.60 -31.25
C ASP A 468 -6.75 -30.82 -30.19
N ASP A 469 -6.65 -31.39 -28.99
CA ASP A 469 -5.83 -30.84 -27.91
C ASP A 469 -4.38 -30.64 -28.38
N TYR A 470 -3.73 -29.56 -27.92
CA TYR A 470 -2.32 -29.33 -28.22
C TYR A 470 -1.46 -30.48 -27.67
N SER A 471 -0.63 -31.07 -28.53
CA SER A 471 0.12 -32.30 -28.22
C SER A 471 1.63 -32.08 -28.36
N TYR A 472 2.41 -33.14 -28.17
CA TYR A 472 3.86 -33.14 -28.39
C TYR A 472 4.28 -34.37 -29.22
N SER A 473 5.45 -34.27 -29.85
CA SER A 473 6.02 -35.29 -30.71
C SER A 473 7.20 -35.99 -30.03
N GLY A 474 7.33 -37.31 -30.23
CA GLY A 474 8.44 -38.08 -29.67
C GLY A 474 8.23 -38.55 -28.22
N THR A 475 9.33 -38.95 -27.57
CA THR A 475 9.34 -39.47 -26.19
C THR A 475 9.55 -38.39 -25.14
N ASP A 476 10.12 -37.25 -25.55
CA ASP A 476 10.39 -36.11 -24.68
C ASP A 476 9.39 -34.99 -24.94
N ALA A 477 8.94 -34.34 -23.86
CA ALA A 477 7.98 -33.25 -23.91
C ALA A 477 8.65 -31.92 -23.57
N VAL A 478 9.74 -31.61 -24.27
CA VAL A 478 10.51 -30.36 -24.11
C VAL A 478 10.10 -29.32 -25.16
N PRO A 479 10.44 -28.04 -24.99
CA PRO A 479 10.19 -27.01 -26.00
C PRO A 479 10.81 -27.41 -27.35
N GLY A 480 10.16 -27.04 -28.47
CA GLY A 480 10.55 -27.46 -29.82
C GLY A 480 9.98 -28.81 -30.27
N TYR A 481 9.43 -29.61 -29.36
CA TYR A 481 8.74 -30.88 -29.67
C TYR A 481 7.21 -30.75 -29.62
N GLY A 482 6.68 -29.57 -29.25
CA GLY A 482 5.25 -29.29 -29.30
C GLY A 482 4.70 -29.49 -30.72
N LYS A 483 3.52 -30.08 -30.83
CA LYS A 483 2.93 -30.51 -32.10
C LYS A 483 1.53 -29.94 -32.26
N LEU A 484 1.39 -29.08 -33.27
CA LEU A 484 0.11 -28.67 -33.83
C LEU A 484 -0.60 -29.84 -34.53
N GLY A 485 -1.92 -29.85 -34.44
CA GLY A 485 -2.77 -30.72 -35.25
C GLY A 485 -2.56 -30.46 -36.74
N SER A 486 -2.57 -31.53 -37.55
CA SER A 486 -2.38 -31.42 -39.00
C SER A 486 -3.63 -30.87 -39.68
N ALA A 487 -3.56 -29.64 -40.19
CA ALA A 487 -4.59 -29.06 -41.05
C ALA A 487 -4.47 -29.54 -42.51
N GLN A 488 -5.59 -29.60 -43.21
CA GLN A 488 -5.57 -29.72 -44.68
C GLN A 488 -4.82 -28.54 -45.32
N LEU A 489 -4.09 -28.74 -46.41
CA LEU A 489 -3.31 -27.67 -47.06
C LEU A 489 -4.18 -26.50 -47.51
N LEU A 490 -5.39 -26.78 -47.98
CA LEU A 490 -6.35 -25.74 -48.34
C LEU A 490 -6.86 -24.98 -47.10
N ALA A 491 -7.14 -25.69 -46.01
CA ALA A 491 -7.61 -25.10 -44.77
C ALA A 491 -6.53 -24.21 -44.11
N SER A 492 -5.27 -24.66 -44.11
CA SER A 492 -4.16 -23.87 -43.55
C SER A 492 -3.97 -22.54 -44.30
N LEU A 493 -4.01 -22.56 -45.64
CA LEU A 493 -3.96 -21.35 -46.45
C LEU A 493 -5.11 -20.38 -46.12
N LEU A 494 -6.33 -20.90 -45.97
CA LEU A 494 -7.50 -20.10 -45.62
C LEU A 494 -7.37 -19.49 -44.22
N PHE A 495 -6.93 -20.26 -43.22
CA PHE A 495 -6.73 -19.74 -41.87
C PHE A 495 -5.63 -18.68 -41.78
N THR A 496 -4.54 -18.81 -42.56
CA THR A 496 -3.50 -17.76 -42.65
C THR A 496 -4.07 -16.44 -43.18
N TRP A 497 -4.88 -16.49 -44.24
CA TRP A 497 -5.53 -15.29 -44.77
C TRP A 497 -6.57 -14.72 -43.82
N ALA A 498 -7.33 -15.59 -43.16
CA ALA A 498 -8.34 -15.19 -42.18
C ALA A 498 -7.73 -14.45 -40.99
N ARG A 499 -6.56 -14.92 -40.47
CA ARG A 499 -5.80 -14.21 -39.43
C ARG A 499 -5.47 -12.77 -39.84
N PHE A 500 -4.96 -12.58 -41.05
CA PHE A 500 -4.63 -11.24 -41.56
C PHE A 500 -5.87 -10.33 -41.69
N PHE A 501 -6.99 -10.87 -42.17
CA PHE A 501 -8.23 -10.09 -42.29
C PHE A 501 -8.84 -9.74 -40.92
N ASP A 502 -8.73 -10.63 -39.94
CA ASP A 502 -9.16 -10.36 -38.56
C ASP A 502 -8.37 -9.19 -37.98
N GLU A 503 -7.03 -9.21 -38.07
CA GLU A 503 -6.18 -8.12 -37.58
C GLU A 503 -6.51 -6.78 -38.29
N THR A 504 -6.68 -6.80 -39.61
CA THR A 504 -7.07 -5.60 -40.38
C THR A 504 -8.42 -5.05 -39.93
N LYS A 505 -9.40 -5.94 -39.69
CA LYS A 505 -10.72 -5.54 -39.20
C LYS A 505 -10.65 -4.92 -37.81
N MET A 506 -9.85 -5.47 -36.90
CA MET A 506 -9.66 -4.90 -35.56
C MET A 506 -9.15 -3.46 -35.61
N PHE A 507 -8.17 -3.16 -36.46
CA PHE A 507 -7.70 -1.79 -36.65
C PHE A 507 -8.77 -0.86 -37.22
N LEU A 508 -9.58 -1.34 -38.18
CA LEU A 508 -10.69 -0.56 -38.75
C LEU A 508 -11.78 -0.27 -37.72
N ASP A 509 -12.19 -1.25 -36.94
CA ASP A 509 -13.22 -1.09 -35.90
C ASP A 509 -12.73 -0.09 -34.83
N HIS A 510 -11.45 -0.11 -34.47
CA HIS A 510 -10.86 0.83 -33.52
C HIS A 510 -10.94 2.31 -33.95
N ILE A 511 -10.92 2.60 -35.26
CA ILE A 511 -11.03 3.99 -35.77
C ILE A 511 -12.34 4.64 -35.29
N SER A 512 -13.41 3.86 -35.10
CA SER A 512 -14.68 4.37 -34.60
C SER A 512 -14.62 4.83 -33.13
N ASN A 513 -13.68 4.30 -32.35
CA ASN A 513 -13.53 4.55 -30.91
C ASN A 513 -12.49 5.63 -30.57
N LEU A 514 -11.86 6.28 -31.56
CA LEU A 514 -10.78 7.27 -31.34
C LEU A 514 -11.17 8.48 -30.48
N LEU A 515 -12.47 8.83 -30.46
CA LEU A 515 -12.99 9.97 -29.67
C LEU A 515 -13.63 9.53 -28.34
N HIS A 516 -13.66 8.22 -28.06
CA HIS A 516 -14.29 7.69 -26.87
C HIS A 516 -13.24 7.35 -25.80
N VAL A 517 -13.42 7.90 -24.60
CA VAL A 517 -12.60 7.60 -23.42
C VAL A 517 -13.54 7.31 -22.27
N ASP A 518 -13.21 6.27 -21.53
CA ASP A 518 -13.81 5.96 -20.24
C ASP A 518 -12.72 5.51 -19.26
N TYR A 519 -13.11 5.33 -18.00
CA TYR A 519 -12.30 4.71 -16.97
C TYR A 519 -12.10 3.21 -17.22
N THR A 520 -13.00 2.56 -17.97
CA THR A 520 -12.88 1.16 -18.37
C THR A 520 -11.82 0.98 -19.44
N GLY A 521 -11.07 -0.12 -19.37
CA GLY A 521 -9.97 -0.41 -20.29
C GLY A 521 -10.38 -1.02 -21.64
N THR A 522 -11.66 -1.31 -21.87
CA THR A 522 -12.15 -1.99 -23.09
C THR A 522 -13.00 -1.04 -23.95
N ASP A 523 -12.94 -1.19 -25.27
CA ASP A 523 -13.71 -0.44 -26.28
C ASP A 523 -13.50 1.09 -26.27
N VAL A 524 -12.36 1.53 -25.77
CA VAL A 524 -11.95 2.93 -25.68
C VAL A 524 -10.86 3.26 -26.71
N VAL A 525 -10.44 4.52 -26.81
CA VAL A 525 -9.26 4.91 -27.59
C VAL A 525 -8.00 4.19 -27.08
N ALA A 526 -7.07 3.82 -27.97
CA ALA A 526 -5.79 3.23 -27.58
C ALA A 526 -4.91 4.26 -26.85
N ASP A 527 -4.04 3.78 -25.96
CA ASP A 527 -3.20 4.64 -25.12
C ASP A 527 -2.31 5.60 -25.95
N GLN A 528 -1.83 5.13 -27.11
CA GLN A 528 -0.97 5.90 -28.01
C GLN A 528 -1.67 7.14 -28.59
N PHE A 529 -3.00 7.11 -28.70
CA PHE A 529 -3.80 8.20 -29.25
C PHE A 529 -4.33 9.17 -28.19
N LEU A 530 -4.07 8.95 -26.90
CA LEU A 530 -4.48 9.88 -25.83
C LEU A 530 -3.93 11.31 -26.06
N PRO A 531 -2.66 11.53 -26.47
CA PRO A 531 -2.16 12.87 -26.78
C PRO A 531 -2.89 13.53 -27.95
N MET A 532 -3.20 12.76 -29.01
CA MET A 532 -3.97 13.26 -30.16
C MET A 532 -5.39 13.68 -29.74
N LEU A 533 -6.03 12.89 -28.88
CA LEU A 533 -7.35 13.22 -28.35
C LEU A 533 -7.32 14.45 -27.43
N ALA A 534 -6.27 14.59 -26.62
CA ALA A 534 -6.07 15.78 -25.80
C ALA A 534 -5.89 17.04 -26.66
N GLU A 535 -5.09 16.94 -27.74
CA GLU A 535 -4.92 18.02 -28.71
C GLU A 535 -6.25 18.39 -29.39
N HIS A 536 -7.09 17.41 -29.72
CA HIS A 536 -8.44 17.64 -30.24
C HIS A 536 -9.29 18.48 -29.27
N HIS A 537 -9.14 18.27 -27.96
CA HIS A 537 -9.80 19.06 -26.91
C HIS A 537 -9.04 20.36 -26.53
N GLY A 538 -7.89 20.63 -27.14
CA GLY A 538 -7.07 21.82 -26.89
C GLY A 538 -6.35 21.79 -25.54
N ILE A 539 -6.01 20.60 -25.04
CA ILE A 539 -5.28 20.39 -23.79
C ILE A 539 -3.97 19.67 -24.09
N GLU A 540 -2.87 20.14 -23.52
CA GLU A 540 -1.58 19.42 -23.55
C GLU A 540 -1.49 18.51 -22.32
N LEU A 541 -1.20 17.21 -22.53
CA LEU A 541 -1.09 16.24 -21.44
C LEU A 541 0.24 16.40 -20.69
N PRO A 542 0.24 16.24 -19.36
CA PRO A 542 1.44 16.41 -18.56
C PRO A 542 2.33 15.16 -18.62
N SER A 543 3.65 15.33 -18.43
CA SER A 543 4.58 14.21 -18.22
C SER A 543 4.91 14.09 -16.72
N PRO A 544 4.20 13.26 -15.95
CA PRO A 544 4.35 13.21 -14.49
C PRO A 544 5.69 12.62 -14.01
N PHE A 545 6.44 11.93 -14.88
CA PHE A 545 7.60 11.11 -14.49
C PHE A 545 8.91 11.53 -15.19
N GLU A 546 9.18 12.82 -15.37
CA GLU A 546 10.40 13.31 -16.05
C GLU A 546 11.74 12.87 -15.41
N GLY A 547 11.71 12.45 -14.13
CA GLY A 547 12.90 12.00 -13.39
C GLY A 547 13.07 10.49 -13.27
N ALA A 548 12.15 9.69 -13.83
CA ALA A 548 12.21 8.24 -13.73
C ALA A 548 13.31 7.65 -14.62
N SER A 549 13.94 6.56 -14.17
CA SER A 549 14.83 5.76 -15.02
C SER A 549 14.02 4.98 -16.07
N ILE A 550 14.67 4.49 -17.12
CA ILE A 550 14.02 3.61 -18.13
C ILE A 550 13.46 2.35 -17.45
N GLU A 551 14.24 1.77 -16.54
CA GLU A 551 13.86 0.58 -15.76
C GLU A 551 12.61 0.87 -14.90
N GLN A 552 12.51 2.04 -14.28
CA GLN A 552 11.30 2.45 -13.54
C GLN A 552 10.11 2.71 -14.48
N LEU A 553 10.37 3.32 -15.64
CA LEU A 553 9.32 3.76 -16.57
C LEU A 553 8.64 2.59 -17.29
N PHE A 554 9.44 1.64 -17.80
CA PHE A 554 8.99 0.55 -18.65
C PHE A 554 9.00 -0.82 -17.98
N GLU A 555 9.86 -1.06 -16.99
CA GLU A 555 9.97 -2.36 -16.30
C GLU A 555 9.36 -2.35 -14.89
N GLY A 556 9.01 -1.18 -14.34
CA GLY A 556 8.39 -1.06 -13.02
C GLY A 556 9.33 -1.43 -11.85
N LEU A 557 10.64 -1.42 -12.09
CA LEU A 557 11.64 -1.81 -11.08
C LEU A 557 11.92 -0.68 -10.10
N ASN A 558 11.98 -0.99 -8.81
CA ASN A 558 12.40 -0.09 -7.73
C ASN A 558 11.64 1.26 -7.75
N LEU A 559 10.31 1.18 -7.72
CA LEU A 559 9.46 2.37 -7.56
C LEU A 559 9.47 2.90 -6.11
N GLY A 560 9.70 2.01 -5.14
CA GLY A 560 9.82 2.33 -3.72
C GLY A 560 11.26 2.46 -3.22
N PRO A 561 11.46 2.74 -1.92
CA PRO A 561 12.78 2.72 -1.29
C PRO A 561 13.37 1.30 -1.22
N ASP A 562 12.51 0.28 -1.13
CA ASP A 562 12.89 -1.12 -1.06
C ASP A 562 12.95 -1.76 -2.45
N LEU A 563 13.88 -2.71 -2.61
CA LEU A 563 14.03 -3.47 -3.85
C LEU A 563 12.74 -4.26 -4.12
N SER A 564 12.08 -3.95 -5.22
CA SER A 564 10.78 -4.54 -5.57
C SER A 564 10.47 -4.39 -7.05
N ILE A 565 9.66 -5.33 -7.54
CA ILE A 565 9.05 -5.26 -8.87
C ILE A 565 7.59 -4.85 -8.67
N SER A 566 7.18 -3.76 -9.32
CA SER A 566 5.76 -3.39 -9.35
C SER A 566 5.03 -4.14 -10.45
N GLU A 567 3.78 -4.53 -10.19
CA GLU A 567 2.88 -5.10 -11.21
C GLU A 567 2.62 -4.11 -12.36
N HIS A 568 2.66 -2.81 -12.07
CA HIS A 568 2.34 -1.76 -13.03
C HIS A 568 3.53 -0.83 -13.27
N THR A 569 3.79 -0.56 -14.54
CA THR A 569 4.85 0.35 -14.97
C THR A 569 4.42 1.80 -14.78
N LEU A 570 5.36 2.74 -14.65
CA LEU A 570 5.00 4.16 -14.55
C LEU A 570 4.34 4.67 -15.84
N GLN A 571 4.67 4.09 -17.00
CA GLN A 571 3.99 4.39 -18.25
C GLN A 571 2.50 4.01 -18.20
N TYR A 572 2.18 2.84 -17.65
CA TYR A 572 0.78 2.45 -17.44
C TYR A 572 0.06 3.43 -16.51
N VAL A 573 0.68 3.81 -15.39
CA VAL A 573 0.12 4.81 -14.46
C VAL A 573 -0.10 6.16 -15.15
N GLN A 574 0.85 6.60 -15.99
CA GLN A 574 0.73 7.82 -16.79
C GLN A 574 -0.50 7.77 -17.72
N ASN A 575 -0.68 6.68 -18.45
CA ASN A 575 -1.82 6.51 -19.37
C ASN A 575 -3.15 6.51 -18.60
N GLN A 576 -3.20 5.87 -17.42
CA GLN A 576 -4.38 5.89 -16.56
C GLN A 576 -4.71 7.30 -16.04
N LEU A 577 -3.70 8.08 -15.66
CA LEU A 577 -3.89 9.48 -15.26
C LEU A 577 -4.41 10.33 -16.43
N TRP A 578 -3.87 10.14 -17.62
CA TRP A 578 -4.34 10.83 -18.83
C TRP A 578 -5.79 10.49 -19.17
N ARG A 579 -6.17 9.21 -19.09
CA ARG A 579 -7.57 8.77 -19.25
C ARG A 579 -8.48 9.49 -18.27
N ARG A 580 -8.14 9.53 -16.97
CA ARG A 580 -8.94 10.24 -15.96
C ARG A 580 -9.12 11.73 -16.27
N ILE A 581 -8.07 12.41 -16.74
CA ILE A 581 -8.16 13.82 -17.16
C ILE A 581 -9.09 13.97 -18.37
N LEU A 582 -8.96 13.09 -19.37
CA LEU A 582 -9.76 13.13 -20.58
C LEU A 582 -11.23 12.77 -20.36
N THR A 583 -11.53 11.80 -19.49
CA THR A 583 -12.92 11.48 -19.10
C THR A 583 -13.61 12.69 -18.47
N ASN A 584 -12.90 13.43 -17.60
CA ASN A 584 -13.43 14.62 -16.94
C ASN A 584 -13.24 15.92 -17.73
N VAL A 585 -12.77 15.85 -18.99
CA VAL A 585 -12.40 17.02 -19.79
C VAL A 585 -13.56 17.98 -20.03
N ASN A 586 -14.77 17.43 -20.19
CA ASN A 586 -15.97 18.22 -20.44
C ASN A 586 -16.31 19.10 -19.22
N GLU A 587 -16.17 18.56 -18.00
CA GLU A 587 -16.37 19.34 -16.77
C GLU A 587 -15.29 20.41 -16.59
N ILE A 588 -14.02 20.06 -16.86
CA ILE A 588 -12.89 20.99 -16.80
C ILE A 588 -13.10 22.17 -17.76
N ILE A 589 -13.50 21.89 -19.01
CA ILE A 589 -13.73 22.92 -20.03
C ILE A 589 -14.95 23.78 -19.67
N ARG A 590 -16.07 23.18 -19.23
CA ARG A 590 -17.28 23.93 -18.85
C ARG A 590 -17.07 24.85 -17.65
N SER A 591 -16.23 24.44 -16.70
CA SER A 591 -15.93 25.21 -15.49
C SER A 591 -14.66 26.06 -15.60
N LYS A 592 -14.02 26.11 -16.79
CA LYS A 592 -12.75 26.79 -17.03
C LYS A 592 -12.78 28.24 -16.53
N GLY A 593 -11.73 28.64 -15.83
CA GLY A 593 -11.58 29.97 -15.24
C GLY A 593 -12.13 30.10 -13.82
N THR A 594 -12.67 29.03 -13.24
CA THR A 594 -13.09 28.96 -11.84
C THR A 594 -12.13 28.09 -11.02
N VAL A 595 -12.07 28.30 -9.71
CA VAL A 595 -11.34 27.40 -8.78
C VAL A 595 -11.83 25.95 -8.90
N HIS A 596 -13.11 25.74 -9.24
CA HIS A 596 -13.68 24.40 -9.47
C HIS A 596 -12.93 23.64 -10.57
N SER A 597 -12.65 24.26 -11.72
CA SER A 597 -11.90 23.59 -12.81
C SER A 597 -10.50 23.12 -12.39
N LEU A 598 -9.81 23.93 -11.58
CA LEU A 598 -8.50 23.59 -11.03
C LEU A 598 -8.61 22.42 -10.05
N LYS A 599 -9.63 22.43 -9.18
CA LYS A 599 -9.89 21.34 -8.23
C LYS A 599 -10.26 20.04 -8.95
N VAL A 600 -11.07 20.08 -10.01
CA VAL A 600 -11.45 18.91 -10.82
C VAL A 600 -10.23 18.32 -11.52
N LEU A 601 -9.36 19.16 -12.09
CA LEU A 601 -8.10 18.70 -12.68
C LEU A 601 -7.22 17.97 -11.65
N MET A 602 -7.01 18.58 -10.48
CA MET A 602 -6.20 17.96 -9.41
C MET A 602 -6.81 16.64 -8.91
N ARG A 603 -8.15 16.61 -8.74
CA ARG A 603 -8.87 15.38 -8.35
C ARG A 603 -8.79 14.29 -9.42
N SER A 604 -8.80 14.64 -10.70
CA SER A 604 -8.62 13.69 -11.81
C SER A 604 -7.23 13.04 -11.78
N MET A 605 -6.23 13.76 -11.27
CA MET A 605 -4.89 13.24 -11.02
C MET A 605 -4.75 12.46 -9.70
N GLY A 606 -5.83 12.30 -8.93
CA GLY A 606 -5.81 11.60 -7.64
C GLY A 606 -5.30 12.46 -6.48
N VAL A 607 -5.11 13.77 -6.67
CA VAL A 607 -4.64 14.69 -5.62
C VAL A 607 -5.83 15.40 -5.01
N ASN A 608 -5.96 15.39 -3.67
CA ASN A 608 -7.00 16.16 -2.99
C ASN A 608 -6.58 17.64 -2.87
N PRO A 609 -7.22 18.57 -3.62
CA PRO A 609 -6.81 19.96 -3.66
C PRO A 609 -7.08 20.71 -2.36
N ASP A 610 -8.04 20.27 -1.54
CA ASP A 610 -8.52 21.01 -0.38
C ASP A 610 -7.62 20.84 0.87
N LYS A 611 -6.81 19.77 0.89
CA LYS A 611 -5.90 19.41 1.99
C LYS A 611 -4.49 19.96 1.81
N TYR A 612 -3.91 19.81 0.61
CA TYR A 612 -2.50 20.15 0.36
C TYR A 612 -2.29 21.56 -0.20
N PHE A 613 -3.28 22.12 -0.88
CA PHE A 613 -3.16 23.40 -1.57
C PHE A 613 -4.11 24.44 -0.99
N ARG A 614 -3.63 25.68 -0.98
CA ARG A 614 -4.43 26.85 -0.66
C ARG A 614 -4.61 27.68 -1.94
N PHE A 615 -5.86 27.81 -2.36
CA PHE A 615 -6.25 28.69 -3.47
C PHE A 615 -6.47 30.10 -2.93
N ARG A 616 -5.50 30.99 -3.16
CA ARG A 616 -5.54 32.36 -2.64
C ARG A 616 -6.01 33.33 -3.71
N GLU A 617 -7.26 33.75 -3.57
CA GLU A 617 -7.80 34.90 -4.29
C GLU A 617 -7.66 36.15 -3.40
N TYR A 618 -6.96 37.16 -3.91
CA TYR A 618 -6.72 38.39 -3.15
C TYR A 618 -7.95 39.30 -3.20
N GLY A 619 -8.36 39.84 -2.05
CA GLY A 619 -9.45 40.80 -1.93
C GLY A 619 -10.36 40.50 -0.73
N GLY A 620 -11.45 41.25 -0.59
CA GLY A 620 -12.50 40.97 0.39
C GLY A 620 -13.02 42.14 1.19
N SER A 621 -13.82 41.82 2.21
CA SER A 621 -14.32 42.80 3.18
C SER A 621 -13.19 43.28 4.09
N LYS A 622 -13.27 44.54 4.54
CA LYS A 622 -12.34 45.12 5.52
C LYS A 622 -12.59 44.63 6.95
N THR A 623 -13.77 44.11 7.23
CA THR A 623 -14.17 43.60 8.55
C THR A 623 -14.76 42.20 8.39
N LYS A 624 -14.44 41.32 9.34
CA LYS A 624 -14.97 39.96 9.47
C LYS A 624 -15.10 39.65 10.96
N ASP A 625 -16.13 38.91 11.33
CA ASP A 625 -16.32 38.40 12.69
C ASP A 625 -15.63 37.03 12.81
N LEU A 626 -14.86 36.82 13.88
CA LEU A 626 -14.06 35.60 14.09
C LEU A 626 -14.92 34.34 14.31
N SER A 627 -16.15 34.49 14.79
CA SER A 627 -17.10 33.40 15.00
C SER A 627 -17.54 32.71 13.71
N ASP A 628 -17.51 33.44 12.59
CA ASP A 628 -18.12 33.02 11.33
C ASP A 628 -17.08 32.53 10.31
N ILE A 629 -15.79 32.56 10.65
CA ILE A 629 -14.72 32.17 9.73
C ILE A 629 -14.52 30.65 9.79
N ARG A 630 -15.19 29.94 8.88
CA ARG A 630 -15.05 28.49 8.71
C ARG A 630 -14.64 28.10 7.29
N LYS A 631 -13.84 27.03 7.20
CA LYS A 631 -13.43 26.36 5.97
C LYS A 631 -14.16 25.02 5.86
N ALA A 632 -14.94 24.86 4.80
CA ALA A 632 -15.55 23.58 4.43
C ALA A 632 -14.49 22.66 3.83
N VAL A 633 -14.39 21.43 4.35
CA VAL A 633 -13.40 20.42 3.95
C VAL A 633 -14.09 19.08 3.73
N SER A 634 -13.72 18.38 2.66
CA SER A 634 -14.06 16.97 2.47
C SER A 634 -12.87 16.08 2.81
N GLU A 635 -13.07 15.13 3.72
CA GLU A 635 -12.04 14.17 4.12
C GLU A 635 -12.59 12.74 3.99
N VAL A 636 -11.72 11.80 3.66
CA VAL A 636 -12.04 10.37 3.73
C VAL A 636 -11.51 9.89 5.08
N THR A 637 -12.43 9.52 5.97
CA THR A 637 -12.11 8.87 7.24
C THR A 637 -12.33 7.37 7.10
N ALA A 638 -12.03 6.61 8.15
CA ALA A 638 -12.39 5.21 8.21
C ALA A 638 -13.43 4.95 9.32
N MET A 639 -14.31 3.97 9.09
CA MET A 639 -15.26 3.46 10.08
C MET A 639 -15.14 1.95 10.15
N THR A 640 -15.28 1.38 11.35
CA THR A 640 -15.26 -0.07 11.51
C THR A 640 -16.66 -0.62 11.30
N ASP A 641 -16.76 -1.69 10.51
CA ASP A 641 -18.02 -2.25 10.04
C ASP A 641 -18.44 -3.50 10.82
N PHE A 642 -19.61 -3.47 11.48
CA PHE A 642 -20.20 -4.58 12.22
C PHE A 642 -21.28 -5.34 11.42
N SER A 643 -21.33 -5.21 10.10
CA SER A 643 -22.31 -5.93 9.27
C SER A 643 -22.27 -7.45 9.40
N GLY A 644 -21.15 -8.03 9.86
CA GLY A 644 -21.06 -9.46 10.21
C GLY A 644 -22.04 -9.90 11.31
N SER A 645 -22.51 -8.99 12.17
CA SER A 645 -23.47 -9.28 13.25
C SER A 645 -24.87 -9.68 12.75
N ILE A 646 -25.15 -9.54 11.45
CA ILE A 646 -26.45 -9.86 10.84
C ILE A 646 -26.58 -11.35 10.49
N ALA A 647 -25.46 -12.08 10.44
CA ALA A 647 -25.46 -13.51 10.08
C ALA A 647 -26.35 -14.34 11.05
N PRO A 648 -27.18 -15.27 10.53
CA PRO A 648 -28.12 -16.02 11.34
C PRO A 648 -27.42 -16.92 12.38
N ASN A 649 -27.77 -16.70 13.66
CA ASN A 649 -27.24 -17.41 14.83
C ASN A 649 -27.58 -18.92 14.83
N THR A 650 -26.69 -19.77 14.35
CA THR A 650 -26.73 -21.21 14.66
C THR A 650 -25.83 -21.49 15.87
N SER A 651 -26.44 -21.73 17.05
CA SER A 651 -25.83 -22.19 18.32
C SER A 651 -24.33 -21.90 18.48
N MET A 652 -24.02 -20.75 19.08
CA MET A 652 -22.66 -20.21 19.14
C MET A 652 -21.97 -20.60 20.45
N PRO A 653 -20.69 -21.06 20.42
CA PRO A 653 -19.87 -21.09 21.62
C PRO A 653 -19.64 -19.64 22.09
N VAL A 654 -20.16 -19.34 23.28
CA VAL A 654 -19.91 -18.09 24.03
C VAL A 654 -18.81 -18.35 25.04
N ASP A 655 -17.97 -17.34 25.27
CA ASP A 655 -16.97 -17.38 26.33
C ASP A 655 -17.60 -17.25 27.74
N THR A 656 -16.76 -17.23 28.78
CA THR A 656 -17.21 -17.09 30.17
C THR A 656 -17.90 -15.75 30.46
N GLN A 657 -17.67 -14.73 29.63
CA GLN A 657 -18.27 -13.40 29.73
C GLN A 657 -19.54 -13.27 28.87
N GLY A 658 -19.97 -14.33 28.18
CA GLY A 658 -21.15 -14.32 27.31
C GLY A 658 -20.89 -13.69 25.94
N ILE A 659 -19.64 -13.52 25.53
CA ILE A 659 -19.23 -12.93 24.26
C ILE A 659 -19.15 -14.06 23.19
N PRO A 660 -19.84 -13.91 22.04
CA PRO A 660 -19.78 -14.89 20.97
C PRO A 660 -18.43 -14.83 20.22
N LEU A 661 -17.80 -15.98 19.97
CA LEU A 661 -16.49 -16.05 19.32
C LEU A 661 -16.51 -15.69 17.82
N ASN A 662 -17.65 -15.84 17.15
CA ASN A 662 -17.79 -15.66 15.69
C ASN A 662 -18.66 -14.46 15.33
N GLN A 663 -18.74 -13.46 16.21
CA GLN A 663 -19.50 -12.23 15.96
C GLN A 663 -18.69 -10.99 16.29
N PRO A 664 -18.80 -9.93 15.48
CA PRO A 664 -18.09 -8.68 15.72
C PRO A 664 -18.33 -8.12 17.12
N PHE A 665 -17.25 -7.95 17.88
CA PHE A 665 -17.28 -7.46 19.25
C PHE A 665 -16.08 -6.56 19.55
N PHE A 666 -16.34 -5.45 20.22
CA PHE A 666 -15.31 -4.52 20.73
C PHE A 666 -15.35 -4.47 22.24
N MET A 667 -14.16 -4.46 22.83
CA MET A 667 -13.97 -4.17 24.25
C MET A 667 -12.80 -3.20 24.43
N SER A 668 -13.05 -2.09 25.11
CA SER A 668 -11.95 -1.24 25.59
C SER A 668 -11.32 -1.85 26.84
N PRO A 669 -10.07 -1.47 27.18
CA PRO A 669 -9.56 -1.71 28.51
C PRO A 669 -10.40 -0.91 29.54
N PHE A 670 -10.21 -1.21 30.81
CA PHE A 670 -10.95 -0.51 31.86
C PHE A 670 -10.58 0.97 31.92
N LEU A 671 -11.59 1.84 32.08
CA LEU A 671 -11.47 3.30 32.17
C LEU A 671 -10.97 3.73 33.56
N SER A 672 -9.83 3.17 33.95
CA SER A 672 -9.14 3.45 35.20
C SER A 672 -7.62 3.49 34.98
N GLY A 673 -6.91 4.18 35.86
CA GLY A 673 -5.46 4.28 35.84
C GLY A 673 -4.92 4.89 37.12
N SER A 674 -3.63 5.24 37.16
CA SER A 674 -3.08 5.98 38.30
C SER A 674 -3.41 7.47 38.19
N ARG A 675 -3.92 8.08 39.26
CA ARG A 675 -4.18 9.51 39.32
C ARG A 675 -2.88 10.31 39.46
N THR A 676 -2.58 11.15 38.47
CA THR A 676 -1.37 12.00 38.44
C THR A 676 -1.64 13.51 38.41
N GLU A 677 -2.91 13.95 38.42
CA GLU A 677 -3.28 15.37 38.30
C GLU A 677 -4.07 15.87 39.52
N VAL A 678 -3.86 17.12 39.94
CA VAL A 678 -4.43 17.71 41.18
C VAL A 678 -5.80 18.41 40.98
N GLY A 679 -6.43 18.26 39.82
CA GLY A 679 -7.64 18.98 39.41
C GLY A 679 -8.95 18.40 39.92
N TYR A 680 -10.08 19.01 39.58
CA TYR A 680 -11.42 18.54 39.94
C TYR A 680 -11.77 17.19 39.28
N PRO A 681 -12.40 16.21 39.95
CA PRO A 681 -12.82 16.22 41.35
C PRO A 681 -11.62 16.18 42.31
N PRO A 682 -11.72 16.84 43.47
CA PRO A 682 -10.61 16.90 44.41
C PRO A 682 -10.17 15.48 44.81
N PRO A 683 -8.86 15.18 44.77
CA PRO A 683 -8.33 13.87 45.12
C PRO A 683 -8.62 13.56 46.59
N ALA A 684 -9.06 12.33 46.88
CA ALA A 684 -9.23 11.85 48.25
C ALA A 684 -7.89 11.44 48.87
N GLY A 685 -6.98 10.89 48.07
CA GLY A 685 -5.64 10.48 48.48
C GLY A 685 -4.62 11.62 48.50
N THR A 686 -3.53 11.41 49.24
CA THR A 686 -2.36 12.30 49.17
C THR A 686 -1.42 11.85 48.06
N PHE A 687 -0.89 12.80 47.29
CA PHE A 687 0.11 12.52 46.27
C PHE A 687 1.47 12.16 46.87
N ILE A 688 2.08 11.08 46.37
CA ILE A 688 3.43 10.63 46.73
C ILE A 688 4.34 10.66 45.50
N ASP A 689 5.58 11.09 45.71
CA ASP A 689 6.60 11.17 44.66
C ASP A 689 7.27 9.80 44.47
N ALA A 690 7.22 9.27 43.24
CA ALA A 690 7.83 7.98 42.88
C ALA A 690 9.11 8.25 42.07
N SER A 691 10.25 7.90 42.67
CA SER A 691 11.61 8.35 42.36
C SER A 691 12.11 8.24 40.90
N THR A 692 12.76 9.33 40.48
CA THR A 692 13.84 9.57 39.48
C THR A 692 13.50 9.80 37.99
N GLY A 693 13.78 11.03 37.56
CA GLY A 693 13.89 11.58 36.20
C GLY A 693 14.49 13.00 36.29
N PRO A 694 14.86 13.70 35.21
CA PRO A 694 15.59 14.98 35.29
C PRO A 694 14.81 16.10 36.01
N ASP A 695 13.48 15.92 36.15
CA ASP A 695 12.54 16.70 36.98
C ASP A 695 11.91 15.89 38.15
N GLY A 696 12.31 14.63 38.37
CA GLY A 696 11.98 13.86 39.58
C GLY A 696 11.30 12.48 39.45
N GLY A 697 10.75 12.04 38.31
CA GLY A 697 10.14 10.69 38.17
C GLY A 697 9.24 10.48 36.94
N PRO A 698 8.74 9.24 36.65
CA PRO A 698 7.89 8.93 35.48
C PRO A 698 6.50 9.58 35.48
N TYR A 699 6.09 10.21 36.58
CA TYR A 699 4.71 10.60 36.86
C TYR A 699 4.51 12.13 36.98
N GLY A 700 5.52 12.93 36.57
CA GLY A 700 5.43 14.39 36.49
C GLY A 700 5.52 15.13 37.84
N LEU A 701 5.18 16.42 37.83
CA LEU A 701 5.35 17.37 38.97
C LEU A 701 4.49 17.04 40.20
N HIS A 702 3.43 16.24 40.04
CA HIS A 702 2.40 16.04 41.06
C HIS A 702 2.47 14.67 41.76
N GLY A 703 3.25 13.69 41.27
CA GLY A 703 3.30 12.34 41.84
C GLY A 703 2.05 11.49 41.55
N ILE A 704 1.86 10.37 42.27
CA ILE A 704 0.68 9.49 42.15
C ILE A 704 -0.19 9.56 43.43
N SER A 705 -1.52 9.58 43.30
CA SER A 705 -2.41 9.50 44.46
C SER A 705 -2.32 8.15 45.17
N THR A 706 -2.48 8.17 46.49
CA THR A 706 -2.48 6.98 47.36
C THR A 706 -3.83 6.25 47.42
N ASP A 707 -4.92 6.87 46.97
CA ASP A 707 -6.25 6.25 46.92
C ASP A 707 -6.51 5.65 45.52
N PRO A 708 -6.78 4.34 45.41
CA PRO A 708 -7.15 3.71 44.14
C PRO A 708 -8.39 4.30 43.46
N ASN A 709 -9.37 4.81 44.24
CA ASN A 709 -10.62 5.35 43.70
C ASN A 709 -10.39 6.64 42.88
N ASP A 710 -9.38 7.42 43.23
CA ASP A 710 -8.99 8.63 42.49
C ASP A 710 -8.57 8.31 41.04
N GLY A 711 -8.20 7.05 40.78
CA GLY A 711 -7.77 6.54 39.49
C GLY A 711 -8.89 6.26 38.49
N LEU A 712 -10.16 6.27 38.91
CA LEU A 712 -11.31 6.03 38.03
C LEU A 712 -11.59 7.25 37.16
N PHE A 713 -11.51 7.13 35.84
CA PHE A 713 -11.81 8.23 34.92
C PHE A 713 -13.28 8.68 34.94
N THR A 714 -14.15 7.86 35.50
CA THR A 714 -15.58 8.13 35.71
C THR A 714 -15.89 8.79 37.05
N SER A 715 -14.92 8.95 37.95
CA SER A 715 -15.14 9.48 39.31
C SER A 715 -15.64 10.94 39.31
N GLY A 716 -15.21 11.72 38.32
CA GLY A 716 -15.67 13.07 38.06
C GLY A 716 -16.92 13.14 37.20
N SER A 717 -17.05 14.26 36.50
CA SER A 717 -17.93 14.36 35.34
C SER A 717 -17.29 13.63 34.15
N TRP A 718 -18.07 13.02 33.27
CA TRP A 718 -17.53 12.29 32.12
C TRP A 718 -18.48 12.34 30.93
N SER A 719 -17.94 12.11 29.73
CA SER A 719 -18.70 12.09 28.48
C SER A 719 -18.17 11.04 27.52
N TYR A 720 -19.08 10.36 26.84
CA TYR A 720 -18.82 9.50 25.70
C TYR A 720 -19.31 10.22 24.43
N GLU A 721 -18.51 10.17 23.37
CA GLU A 721 -18.94 10.59 22.03
C GLU A 721 -18.46 9.59 20.98
N ALA A 722 -19.27 9.35 19.96
CA ALA A 722 -18.92 8.52 18.82
C ALA A 722 -19.78 8.87 17.61
N ILE A 723 -19.35 8.38 16.45
CA ILE A 723 -20.04 8.56 15.18
C ILE A 723 -20.55 7.22 14.69
N TYR A 724 -21.83 7.18 14.32
CA TYR A 724 -22.53 5.99 13.86
C TYR A 724 -23.11 6.19 12.46
N LYS A 725 -23.11 5.12 11.67
CA LYS A 725 -23.79 5.04 10.37
C LYS A 725 -24.40 3.66 10.20
N PHE A 726 -25.64 3.59 9.74
CA PHE A 726 -26.32 2.35 9.40
C PHE A 726 -26.57 2.28 7.90
N ASP A 727 -26.44 1.09 7.29
CA ASP A 727 -26.71 0.91 5.86
C ASP A 727 -28.16 0.45 5.68
N PRO A 728 -29.07 1.30 5.13
CA PRO A 728 -30.49 1.00 5.06
C PRO A 728 -30.80 -0.23 4.20
N ILE A 729 -29.89 -0.67 3.33
CA ILE A 729 -30.07 -1.86 2.48
C ILE A 729 -29.70 -3.13 3.27
N LYS A 730 -28.66 -3.07 4.10
CA LYS A 730 -28.10 -4.25 4.80
C LYS A 730 -28.70 -4.48 6.17
N THR A 731 -29.12 -3.42 6.86
CA THR A 731 -29.82 -3.50 8.15
C THR A 731 -31.32 -3.20 7.99
N PRO A 732 -32.13 -4.10 7.41
CA PRO A 732 -33.59 -3.99 7.42
C PRO A 732 -34.18 -4.37 8.80
N SER A 733 -33.38 -4.38 9.87
CA SER A 733 -33.79 -4.89 11.17
C SER A 733 -34.86 -4.00 11.78
N LEU A 734 -36.09 -4.52 11.89
CA LEU A 734 -37.18 -3.99 12.73
C LEU A 734 -36.90 -4.22 14.24
N GLN A 735 -35.62 -4.32 14.62
CA GLN A 735 -35.21 -4.65 15.99
C GLN A 735 -34.31 -3.55 16.54
N PRO A 736 -34.50 -3.16 17.82
CA PRO A 736 -33.65 -2.20 18.49
C PRO A 736 -32.16 -2.58 18.39
N GLN A 737 -31.29 -1.59 18.21
CA GLN A 737 -29.83 -1.77 18.14
C GLN A 737 -29.16 -1.06 19.33
N SER A 738 -28.25 -1.76 20.02
CA SER A 738 -27.41 -1.18 21.09
C SER A 738 -26.17 -0.53 20.47
N LEU A 739 -26.02 0.78 20.62
CA LEU A 739 -24.91 1.53 20.05
C LEU A 739 -23.63 1.40 20.87
N VAL A 740 -23.76 1.42 22.20
CA VAL A 740 -22.67 1.27 23.16
C VAL A 740 -23.19 0.92 24.54
N ARG A 741 -22.39 0.14 25.28
CA ARG A 741 -22.62 -0.14 26.69
C ARG A 741 -21.36 0.15 27.52
N LEU A 742 -21.60 0.48 28.79
CA LEU A 742 -20.55 0.59 29.81
C LEU A 742 -20.73 -0.55 30.80
N HIS A 743 -19.72 -1.41 30.91
CA HIS A 743 -19.75 -2.61 31.75
C HIS A 743 -18.85 -2.44 32.97
N ALA A 744 -19.18 -3.10 34.08
CA ALA A 744 -18.28 -3.28 35.22
C ALA A 744 -18.11 -4.77 35.54
N THR A 745 -16.94 -5.12 36.10
CA THR A 745 -16.55 -6.49 36.43
C THR A 745 -16.11 -6.59 37.89
N GLY A 746 -16.37 -7.71 38.55
CA GLY A 746 -15.96 -7.98 39.94
C GLY A 746 -15.99 -9.48 40.26
N SER A 747 -15.51 -9.88 41.44
CA SER A 747 -15.42 -11.30 41.82
C SER A 747 -16.77 -12.00 41.89
N ASP A 748 -17.85 -11.25 42.13
CA ASP A 748 -19.22 -11.77 42.19
C ASP A 748 -19.94 -11.69 40.83
N GLU A 749 -19.30 -11.12 39.81
CA GLU A 749 -19.84 -10.87 38.46
C GLU A 749 -19.18 -11.82 37.44
N ILE A 750 -19.71 -13.05 37.29
CA ILE A 750 -19.21 -14.03 36.30
C ILE A 750 -19.45 -13.52 34.86
N VAL A 751 -20.58 -12.85 34.65
CA VAL A 751 -20.92 -12.12 33.42
C VAL A 751 -20.90 -10.61 33.76
N PRO A 752 -20.27 -9.74 32.95
CA PRO A 752 -20.16 -8.32 33.26
C PRO A 752 -21.52 -7.62 33.48
N ALA A 753 -21.59 -6.75 34.48
CA ALA A 753 -22.79 -5.95 34.75
C ALA A 753 -22.88 -4.73 33.83
N VAL A 754 -24.01 -4.58 33.13
CA VAL A 754 -24.28 -3.43 32.27
C VAL A 754 -24.70 -2.24 33.13
N ILE A 755 -23.86 -1.21 33.24
CA ILE A 755 -24.17 0.01 33.99
C ILE A 755 -25.02 0.95 33.15
N THR A 756 -24.68 1.12 31.88
CA THR A 756 -25.34 2.04 30.94
C THR A 756 -25.46 1.38 29.58
N ASN A 757 -26.61 1.54 28.93
CA ASN A 757 -26.88 1.05 27.57
C ASN A 757 -27.58 2.12 26.75
N LEU A 758 -27.04 2.42 25.56
CA LEU A 758 -27.64 3.34 24.60
C LEU A 758 -28.27 2.54 23.47
N VAL A 759 -29.60 2.62 23.34
CA VAL A 759 -30.39 1.81 22.42
C VAL A 759 -31.14 2.70 21.45
N ALA A 760 -31.09 2.35 20.17
CA ALA A 760 -31.82 3.01 19.10
C ALA A 760 -32.89 2.09 18.53
N ASP A 761 -34.12 2.57 18.50
CA ASP A 761 -35.28 1.82 18.00
C ASP A 761 -35.70 2.35 16.61
N PRO A 762 -35.64 1.51 15.56
CA PRO A 762 -36.03 1.90 14.20
C PRO A 762 -37.54 2.10 14.05
N ASP A 763 -38.37 1.38 14.80
CA ASP A 763 -39.84 1.42 14.71
C ASP A 763 -40.40 2.61 15.49
N ALA A 764 -39.90 2.82 16.72
CA ALA A 764 -40.30 3.93 17.56
C ALA A 764 -39.65 5.26 17.13
N LYS A 765 -38.56 5.20 16.34
CA LYS A 765 -37.70 6.36 16.00
C LYS A 765 -37.24 7.10 17.25
N THR A 766 -36.81 6.32 18.24
CA THR A 766 -36.32 6.82 19.52
C THR A 766 -34.87 6.45 19.72
N LEU A 767 -34.17 7.32 20.45
CA LEU A 767 -32.86 7.05 21.02
C LEU A 767 -32.99 7.10 22.53
N ASP A 768 -32.79 5.96 23.19
CA ASP A 768 -33.02 5.73 24.61
C ASP A 768 -31.70 5.41 25.33
N LEU A 769 -31.35 6.22 26.32
CA LEU A 769 -30.21 5.98 27.22
C LEU A 769 -30.72 5.45 28.56
N TYR A 770 -30.32 4.23 28.89
CA TYR A 770 -30.59 3.60 30.18
C TYR A 770 -29.34 3.64 31.06
N SER A 771 -29.47 4.02 32.35
CA SER A 771 -28.34 4.01 33.28
C SER A 771 -28.75 3.60 34.70
N ARG A 772 -27.98 2.71 35.32
CA ARG A 772 -28.15 2.29 36.72
C ARG A 772 -26.79 2.03 37.40
N PRO A 773 -26.16 3.08 37.95
CA PRO A 773 -24.85 2.98 38.60
C PRO A 773 -24.91 2.71 40.11
N GLY A 774 -26.10 2.61 40.69
CA GLY A 774 -26.31 2.36 42.11
C GLY A 774 -25.72 1.02 42.57
N LEU A 775 -25.30 0.97 43.83
CA LEU A 775 -24.78 -0.24 44.47
C LEU A 775 -25.88 -1.00 45.24
N ASP A 776 -27.06 -0.40 45.42
CA ASP A 776 -28.18 -1.03 46.11
C ASP A 776 -29.16 -1.68 45.11
N PRO A 777 -29.63 -2.92 45.35
CA PRO A 777 -30.62 -3.54 44.48
C PRO A 777 -31.97 -2.81 44.46
N ALA A 778 -32.25 -1.92 45.42
CA ALA A 778 -33.42 -1.06 45.43
C ALA A 778 -33.24 0.24 44.62
N ASP A 779 -32.02 0.57 44.16
CA ASP A 779 -31.76 1.78 43.39
C ASP A 779 -32.52 1.77 42.06
N ASP A 780 -33.11 2.92 41.69
CA ASP A 780 -33.86 3.08 40.46
C ASP A 780 -32.94 3.15 39.23
N TYR A 781 -33.49 3.07 38.02
CA TYR A 781 -32.75 3.32 36.78
C TYR A 781 -33.20 4.63 36.12
N LEU A 782 -32.30 5.23 35.36
CA LEU A 782 -32.58 6.39 34.52
C LEU A 782 -32.94 5.93 33.10
N GLN A 783 -33.99 6.49 32.51
CA GLN A 783 -34.27 6.44 31.07
C GLN A 783 -34.33 7.87 30.53
N LEU A 784 -33.48 8.17 29.54
CA LEU A 784 -33.49 9.42 28.78
C LEU A 784 -33.83 9.14 27.31
N THR A 785 -34.96 9.65 26.84
CA THR A 785 -35.46 9.41 25.49
C THR A 785 -35.37 10.68 24.64
N ILE A 786 -34.86 10.55 23.41
CA ILE A 786 -35.05 11.53 22.34
C ILE A 786 -36.03 10.95 21.32
N SER A 787 -37.14 11.67 21.08
CA SER A 787 -38.16 11.26 20.11
C SER A 787 -37.92 11.86 18.71
N ASP A 788 -38.54 11.21 17.71
CA ASP A 788 -38.56 11.64 16.31
C ASP A 788 -37.15 11.68 15.65
N ILE A 789 -36.24 10.77 16.02
CA ILE A 789 -34.91 10.64 15.41
C ILE A 789 -34.79 9.32 14.68
N ASP A 790 -34.31 9.38 13.44
CA ASP A 790 -34.10 8.21 12.59
C ASP A 790 -32.61 8.07 12.27
N ILE A 791 -31.88 7.31 13.11
CA ILE A 791 -30.44 7.08 12.90
C ILE A 791 -30.17 6.04 11.80
N PHE A 792 -31.21 5.39 11.28
CA PHE A 792 -31.12 4.31 10.29
C PHE A 792 -31.26 4.83 8.85
N ASP A 793 -31.25 6.16 8.67
CA ASP A 793 -31.48 6.86 7.41
C ASP A 793 -30.33 6.79 6.39
N GLY A 794 -29.23 6.10 6.71
CA GLY A 794 -28.03 6.02 5.88
C GLY A 794 -27.03 7.15 6.09
N ASN A 795 -27.39 8.18 6.85
CA ASN A 795 -26.51 9.30 7.15
C ASN A 795 -25.63 9.01 8.36
N ILE A 796 -24.65 9.90 8.55
CA ILE A 796 -23.71 9.83 9.65
C ILE A 796 -24.25 10.66 10.82
N TRP A 797 -24.38 10.02 11.98
CA TRP A 797 -24.89 10.63 13.20
C TRP A 797 -23.79 10.73 14.25
N HIS A 798 -23.62 11.93 14.81
CA HIS A 798 -22.79 12.19 15.96
C HIS A 798 -23.64 12.05 17.22
N ILE A 799 -23.25 11.15 18.12
CA ILE A 799 -23.99 10.86 19.34
C ILE A 799 -23.08 11.05 20.54
N CYS A 800 -23.57 11.79 21.53
CA CYS A 800 -22.85 12.09 22.76
C CYS A 800 -23.76 11.95 23.97
N PHE A 801 -23.27 11.33 25.03
CA PHE A 801 -23.95 11.33 26.32
C PHE A 801 -22.94 11.39 27.46
N GLY A 802 -23.39 11.83 28.63
CA GLY A 802 -22.50 11.96 29.76
C GLY A 802 -23.20 12.29 31.06
N ARG A 803 -22.36 12.46 32.08
CA ARG A 803 -22.73 12.76 33.46
C ARG A 803 -21.99 14.00 33.92
N SER A 804 -22.72 14.99 34.41
CA SER A 804 -22.19 16.09 35.21
C SER A 804 -22.42 15.78 36.68
N ARG A 805 -21.33 15.63 37.44
CA ARG A 805 -21.37 15.24 38.86
C ARG A 805 -22.11 16.30 39.68
N ASN A 806 -22.83 15.87 40.72
CA ASN A 806 -23.67 16.72 41.56
C ASN A 806 -22.98 18.01 42.07
N ASP A 807 -21.74 17.92 42.55
CA ASP A 807 -20.95 19.05 43.04
C ASP A 807 -20.53 20.03 41.93
N SER A 808 -20.31 19.58 40.69
CA SER A 808 -20.03 20.47 39.55
C SER A 808 -21.19 21.41 39.20
N ILE A 809 -22.43 20.96 39.46
CA ILE A 809 -23.67 21.71 39.16
C ILE A 809 -24.29 22.35 40.41
N ASN A 810 -23.56 22.40 41.54
CA ASN A 810 -24.05 22.88 42.83
C ASN A 810 -25.32 22.15 43.33
N SER A 811 -25.48 20.88 42.98
CA SER A 811 -26.55 19.98 43.45
C SER A 811 -26.04 19.13 44.61
N TYR A 812 -26.84 18.99 45.68
CA TYR A 812 -26.41 18.25 46.87
C TYR A 812 -26.52 16.72 46.73
N VAL A 813 -27.40 16.21 45.88
CA VAL A 813 -27.77 14.77 45.87
C VAL A 813 -27.85 14.18 44.46
N SER A 814 -28.24 14.96 43.45
CA SER A 814 -28.50 14.44 42.09
C SER A 814 -27.48 14.96 41.09
N SER A 815 -26.92 14.05 40.29
CA SER A 815 -26.09 14.38 39.12
C SER A 815 -26.98 14.67 37.91
N SER A 816 -26.48 15.42 36.93
CA SER A 816 -27.18 15.66 35.67
C SER A 816 -26.67 14.70 34.60
N TYR A 817 -27.58 13.96 33.97
CA TYR A 817 -27.28 13.15 32.79
C TYR A 817 -27.81 13.86 31.55
N TYR A 818 -27.08 13.76 30.45
CA TYR A 818 -27.48 14.36 29.18
C TYR A 818 -27.21 13.42 28.01
N LEU A 819 -28.01 13.56 26.96
CA LEU A 819 -27.91 12.84 25.70
C LEU A 819 -28.10 13.85 24.56
N SER A 820 -27.26 13.77 23.54
CA SER A 820 -27.31 14.59 22.33
C SER A 820 -27.09 13.72 21.10
N ALA A 821 -27.91 13.95 20.08
CA ALA A 821 -27.77 13.33 18.77
C ALA A 821 -27.90 14.41 17.69
N ALA A 822 -26.95 14.42 16.76
CA ALA A 822 -26.91 15.41 15.70
C ALA A 822 -26.36 14.85 14.39
N ARG A 823 -26.74 15.48 13.29
CA ARG A 823 -26.13 15.28 11.97
C ARG A 823 -25.82 16.62 11.32
N GLN A 824 -24.79 16.62 10.50
CA GLN A 824 -24.26 17.83 9.87
C GLN A 824 -23.91 17.58 8.41
N ASN A 825 -23.80 18.66 7.65
CA ASN A 825 -23.33 18.66 6.28
C ASN A 825 -22.49 19.90 6.02
N TYR A 826 -21.21 19.71 5.62
CA TYR A 826 -20.25 20.80 5.40
C TYR A 826 -20.05 21.77 6.58
N GLY A 827 -20.28 21.31 7.81
CA GLY A 827 -20.21 22.13 9.03
C GLY A 827 -21.52 22.81 9.42
N ASP A 828 -22.54 22.73 8.58
CA ASP A 828 -23.88 23.18 8.93
C ASP A 828 -24.64 22.05 9.62
N ILE A 829 -25.13 22.32 10.83
CA ILE A 829 -25.89 21.36 11.63
C ILE A 829 -27.30 21.33 11.07
N ILE A 830 -27.71 20.19 10.48
CA ILE A 830 -29.04 20.04 9.89
C ILE A 830 -30.06 19.69 10.98
N GLU A 831 -29.66 18.81 11.89
CA GLU A 831 -30.51 18.32 12.96
C GLU A 831 -29.67 18.13 14.22
N HIS A 832 -30.15 18.65 15.34
CA HIS A 832 -29.51 18.52 16.64
C HIS A 832 -30.61 18.50 17.70
N LYS A 833 -30.67 17.40 18.45
CA LYS A 833 -31.59 17.24 19.58
C LYS A 833 -30.79 16.87 20.82
N THR A 834 -31.15 17.49 21.94
CA THR A 834 -30.54 17.20 23.23
C THR A 834 -31.62 17.08 24.30
N THR A 835 -31.39 16.18 25.25
CA THR A 835 -32.22 15.99 26.44
C THR A 835 -31.33 15.84 27.67
N SER A 836 -31.81 16.28 28.83
CA SER A 836 -31.08 16.13 30.09
C SER A 836 -32.04 16.00 31.27
N SER A 837 -31.61 15.29 32.31
CA SER A 837 -32.37 15.12 33.54
C SER A 837 -31.47 14.97 34.76
N LEU A 838 -31.94 15.48 35.90
CA LEU A 838 -31.31 15.22 37.19
C LEU A 838 -31.70 13.82 37.69
N PHE A 839 -30.70 13.03 38.05
CA PHE A 839 -30.88 11.66 38.52
C PHE A 839 -30.17 11.45 39.86
N LYS A 840 -30.85 10.77 40.79
CA LYS A 840 -30.30 10.37 42.09
C LYS A 840 -29.77 8.94 41.96
N GLU A 841 -28.45 8.80 41.97
CA GLU A 841 -27.74 7.56 41.61
C GLU A 841 -27.81 6.46 42.67
N THR A 842 -27.92 6.84 43.94
CA THR A 842 -28.03 5.92 45.08
C THR A 842 -29.12 6.43 46.03
N ILE A 843 -30.01 5.56 46.47
CA ILE A 843 -31.06 5.89 47.45
C ILE A 843 -30.45 6.18 48.81
N ASP A 844 -29.39 5.44 49.19
CA ASP A 844 -28.66 5.55 50.44
C ASP A 844 -27.50 6.55 50.32
N PRO A 845 -27.60 7.75 50.95
CA PRO A 845 -26.54 8.77 50.88
C PRO A 845 -25.25 8.38 51.59
N SER A 846 -25.19 7.23 52.29
CA SER A 846 -23.98 6.69 52.91
C SER A 846 -23.20 5.72 52.00
N ARG A 847 -23.77 5.34 50.85
CA ARG A 847 -23.13 4.49 49.84
C ARG A 847 -22.84 5.31 48.58
N ASP A 848 -21.64 5.13 48.03
CA ASP A 848 -21.24 5.70 46.75
C ASP A 848 -21.81 4.88 45.57
N ASN A 849 -21.44 5.24 44.35
CA ASN A 849 -21.88 4.58 43.11
C ASN A 849 -20.71 3.89 42.39
N ARG A 850 -21.02 3.10 41.35
CA ARG A 850 -20.02 2.41 40.51
C ARG A 850 -19.14 3.36 39.68
N TRP A 851 -19.48 4.64 39.55
CA TRP A 851 -18.64 5.61 38.84
C TRP A 851 -17.46 6.10 39.67
N SER A 852 -17.62 6.20 40.99
CA SER A 852 -16.65 6.82 41.89
C SER A 852 -15.92 5.85 42.83
N VAL A 853 -16.36 4.60 42.93
CA VAL A 853 -15.75 3.63 43.87
C VAL A 853 -15.37 2.31 43.19
N ILE A 854 -14.17 1.83 43.53
CA ILE A 854 -13.67 0.49 43.23
C ILE A 854 -14.11 -0.44 44.36
N ASP A 855 -14.82 -1.50 44.00
CA ASP A 855 -15.23 -2.56 44.91
C ASP A 855 -14.80 -3.91 44.32
N PRO A 856 -13.94 -4.72 44.98
CA PRO A 856 -13.50 -6.01 44.46
C PRO A 856 -14.65 -6.95 44.05
N ALA A 857 -15.82 -6.84 44.68
CA ALA A 857 -16.97 -7.69 44.38
C ALA A 857 -17.71 -7.26 43.10
N LEU A 858 -17.76 -5.95 42.79
CA LEU A 858 -18.72 -5.36 41.83
C LEU A 858 -18.11 -4.48 40.75
N ASN A 859 -16.99 -3.85 41.09
CA ASN A 859 -16.26 -2.93 40.24
C ASN A 859 -14.78 -2.99 40.60
N ALA A 860 -14.13 -4.11 40.27
CA ALA A 860 -12.75 -4.38 40.66
C ALA A 860 -11.73 -3.52 39.91
N SER A 861 -12.07 -3.01 38.72
CA SER A 861 -11.11 -2.32 37.84
C SER A 861 -11.66 -1.10 37.11
N GLY A 862 -12.90 -0.66 37.37
CA GLY A 862 -13.55 0.43 36.65
C GLY A 862 -14.42 -0.05 35.49
N SER A 863 -15.10 0.89 34.82
CA SER A 863 -15.98 0.56 33.70
C SER A 863 -15.22 0.37 32.38
N CYS A 864 -15.67 -0.53 31.50
CA CYS A 864 -15.16 -0.67 30.13
C CYS A 864 -16.25 -0.39 29.08
N ILE A 865 -15.83 0.04 27.88
CA ILE A 865 -16.71 0.33 26.74
C ILE A 865 -16.87 -0.94 25.92
N VAL A 866 -18.12 -1.28 25.60
CA VAL A 866 -18.47 -2.51 24.89
C VAL A 866 -19.45 -2.22 23.74
N ILE A 867 -19.15 -2.72 22.53
CA ILE A 867 -20.00 -2.64 21.33
C ILE A 867 -20.03 -4.01 20.65
N GLY A 868 -21.18 -4.46 20.16
CA GLY A 868 -21.34 -5.76 19.50
C GLY A 868 -22.24 -6.72 20.26
N ASN A 869 -22.53 -7.90 19.70
CA ASN A 869 -23.49 -8.81 20.33
C ASN A 869 -22.91 -9.48 21.59
N GLN A 870 -23.74 -9.70 22.61
CA GLN A 870 -23.38 -10.42 23.84
C GLN A 870 -24.62 -11.05 24.47
N GLN A 871 -24.45 -12.19 25.12
CA GLN A 871 -25.47 -12.80 25.97
C GLN A 871 -25.36 -12.24 27.39
N ILE A 872 -26.41 -11.56 27.85
CA ILE A 872 -26.51 -11.04 29.22
C ILE A 872 -27.21 -12.10 30.09
N ASP A 873 -26.68 -12.38 31.28
CA ASP A 873 -27.32 -13.26 32.27
C ASP A 873 -28.53 -12.56 32.92
N ASP A 874 -29.69 -13.22 32.89
CA ASP A 874 -30.97 -12.77 33.43
C ASP A 874 -31.40 -13.56 34.69
N THR A 875 -30.54 -14.42 35.24
CA THR A 875 -30.88 -15.30 36.38
C THR A 875 -30.61 -14.66 37.76
N VAL A 876 -31.48 -14.95 38.73
CA VAL A 876 -31.63 -14.21 40.01
C VAL A 876 -30.50 -14.45 41.04
N ALA A 877 -29.62 -15.44 40.86
CA ALA A 877 -28.75 -15.93 41.95
C ALA A 877 -27.31 -15.34 41.95
N SER A 878 -26.90 -14.63 40.90
CA SER A 878 -25.60 -13.92 40.80
C SER A 878 -25.73 -12.52 40.15
N ALA A 879 -26.95 -12.01 39.98
CA ALA A 879 -27.27 -10.77 39.26
C ALA A 879 -27.30 -9.52 40.15
N TYR A 880 -26.15 -9.09 40.64
CA TYR A 880 -26.07 -7.96 41.57
C TYR A 880 -25.61 -6.65 40.87
N TRP A 881 -26.57 -5.75 40.64
CA TRP A 881 -26.43 -4.28 40.67
C TRP A 881 -26.04 -3.50 39.39
N GLY A 882 -26.71 -3.82 38.26
CA GLY A 882 -26.74 -2.99 37.03
C GLY A 882 -28.12 -3.04 36.32
N LEU A 883 -28.15 -2.87 35.00
CA LEU A 883 -29.35 -3.02 34.14
C LEU A 883 -29.75 -4.48 33.90
N ASN A 884 -28.88 -5.45 34.19
CA ASN A 884 -29.09 -6.89 33.95
C ASN A 884 -30.40 -7.46 34.56
N PRO A 885 -30.74 -7.22 35.86
CA PRO A 885 -31.92 -7.81 36.49
C PRO A 885 -33.23 -7.06 36.19
N ILE A 886 -33.22 -5.99 35.38
CA ILE A 886 -34.39 -5.14 35.14
C ILE A 886 -35.30 -5.78 34.09
N ALA A 887 -36.61 -5.75 34.33
CA ALA A 887 -37.64 -6.42 33.53
C ALA A 887 -37.92 -5.81 32.14
N ASP A 888 -37.33 -4.68 31.76
CA ASP A 888 -37.55 -4.06 30.45
C ASP A 888 -36.59 -4.62 29.40
N ASP A 889 -37.13 -5.36 28.42
CA ASP A 889 -36.36 -6.03 27.37
C ASP A 889 -35.56 -5.04 26.52
N ALA A 890 -36.05 -3.80 26.35
CA ALA A 890 -35.36 -2.76 25.59
C ALA A 890 -34.00 -2.40 26.22
N SER A 891 -33.93 -2.31 27.55
CA SER A 891 -32.70 -1.95 28.27
C SER A 891 -31.57 -2.99 28.17
N ARG A 892 -31.90 -4.25 27.81
CA ARG A 892 -30.96 -5.37 27.67
C ARG A 892 -30.62 -5.69 26.21
N THR A 893 -31.02 -4.84 25.27
CA THR A 893 -30.67 -4.99 23.86
C THR A 893 -29.15 -5.03 23.69
N THR A 894 -28.65 -5.98 22.90
CA THR A 894 -27.21 -6.19 22.71
C THR A 894 -26.75 -6.17 21.26
N GLN A 895 -27.66 -6.26 20.30
CA GLN A 895 -27.30 -6.36 18.89
C GLN A 895 -26.78 -5.02 18.34
N PHE A 896 -25.68 -5.06 17.60
CA PHE A 896 -25.16 -3.92 16.83
C PHE A 896 -24.71 -4.39 15.44
N ALA A 897 -25.27 -3.81 14.39
CA ALA A 897 -24.99 -4.15 13.00
C ALA A 897 -24.57 -2.94 12.13
N GLY A 898 -24.24 -1.81 12.77
CA GLY A 898 -23.86 -0.57 12.09
C GLY A 898 -22.37 -0.42 11.86
N GLN A 899 -21.97 0.79 11.51
CA GLN A 899 -20.58 1.23 11.44
C GLN A 899 -20.30 2.25 12.54
N VAL A 900 -19.14 2.18 13.17
CA VAL A 900 -18.74 3.09 14.25
C VAL A 900 -17.33 3.65 14.02
N ALA A 901 -17.12 4.92 14.39
CA ALA A 901 -15.82 5.58 14.37
C ALA A 901 -15.74 6.70 15.42
N GLN A 902 -14.53 7.21 15.66
CA GLN A 902 -14.26 8.35 16.55
C GLN A 902 -14.80 8.13 17.97
N ILE A 903 -14.57 6.93 18.52
CA ILE A 903 -14.98 6.61 19.88
C ILE A 903 -14.06 7.39 20.83
N ARG A 904 -14.65 8.30 21.61
CA ARG A 904 -13.91 9.11 22.56
C ARG A 904 -14.53 9.06 23.94
N PHE A 905 -13.65 9.09 24.92
CA PHE A 905 -14.04 9.16 26.32
C PHE A 905 -13.33 10.32 27.01
N TRP A 906 -14.12 11.20 27.61
CA TRP A 906 -13.68 12.39 28.31
C TRP A 906 -13.95 12.22 29.81
N SER A 907 -12.98 12.52 30.67
CA SER A 907 -13.21 12.70 32.12
C SER A 907 -13.68 14.12 32.47
N LYS A 908 -14.41 14.74 31.52
CA LYS A 908 -15.04 16.06 31.60
C LYS A 908 -16.48 15.92 31.10
N ALA A 909 -17.42 16.68 31.66
CA ALA A 909 -18.71 16.93 31.00
C ALA A 909 -18.52 17.95 29.87
N LEU A 910 -18.77 17.55 28.62
CA LEU A 910 -18.63 18.46 27.48
C LEU A 910 -19.68 19.58 27.55
N SER A 911 -19.25 20.81 27.28
CA SER A 911 -20.15 21.95 27.19
C SER A 911 -20.94 21.88 25.87
N THR A 912 -22.06 22.60 25.79
CA THR A 912 -22.84 22.69 24.54
C THR A 912 -22.02 23.27 23.39
N VAL A 913 -21.05 24.13 23.70
CA VAL A 913 -20.11 24.73 22.74
C VAL A 913 -19.12 23.68 22.23
N ASP A 914 -18.53 22.90 23.13
CA ASP A 914 -17.62 21.80 22.79
C ASP A 914 -18.32 20.77 21.88
N ILE A 915 -19.52 20.31 22.27
CA ILE A 915 -20.34 19.37 21.49
C ILE A 915 -20.66 19.92 20.10
N THR A 916 -21.02 21.21 20.01
CA THR A 916 -21.34 21.84 18.73
C THR A 916 -20.13 21.85 17.79
N GLU A 917 -18.93 22.14 18.30
CA GLU A 917 -17.72 22.10 17.46
C GLU A 917 -17.37 20.66 17.04
N HIS A 918 -17.47 19.69 17.95
CA HIS A 918 -17.22 18.28 17.63
C HIS A 918 -18.20 17.74 16.57
N ILE A 919 -19.45 18.19 16.58
CA ILE A 919 -20.42 17.89 15.52
C ILE A 919 -19.94 18.48 14.19
N ARG A 920 -19.62 19.79 14.14
CA ARG A 920 -19.21 20.49 12.90
C ARG A 920 -17.91 19.93 12.32
N ASN A 921 -16.98 19.57 13.19
CA ASN A 921 -15.70 18.98 12.86
C ASN A 921 -15.47 17.75 13.74
N TYR A 922 -15.79 16.58 13.18
CA TYR A 922 -15.59 15.31 13.88
C TYR A 922 -14.16 15.08 14.37
N ALA A 923 -13.15 15.70 13.76
CA ALA A 923 -11.75 15.55 14.15
C ALA A 923 -11.30 16.60 15.18
N SER A 924 -12.19 17.53 15.57
CA SER A 924 -11.92 18.48 16.64
C SER A 924 -11.85 17.74 17.98
N LEU A 925 -10.86 18.11 18.78
CA LEU A 925 -10.71 17.76 20.19
C LEU A 925 -10.88 19.04 21.03
N GLY A 926 -11.76 19.91 20.54
CA GLY A 926 -11.88 21.30 20.93
C GLY A 926 -12.41 21.42 22.35
N VAL A 927 -11.69 22.15 23.20
CA VAL A 927 -12.18 22.48 24.53
C VAL A 927 -12.24 24.00 24.69
N GLU A 928 -13.26 24.47 25.40
CA GLU A 928 -13.46 25.91 25.66
C GLU A 928 -12.23 26.58 26.31
N ASP A 929 -11.57 25.88 27.24
CA ASP A 929 -10.30 26.30 27.82
C ASP A 929 -9.18 25.26 27.56
N PRO A 930 -8.43 25.43 26.46
CA PRO A 930 -7.30 24.57 26.12
C PRO A 930 -6.13 24.61 27.12
N LEU A 931 -5.97 25.71 27.85
CA LEU A 931 -4.81 25.86 28.75
C LEU A 931 -4.92 24.93 29.96
N THR A 932 -6.15 24.61 30.38
CA THR A 932 -6.42 23.81 31.57
C THR A 932 -6.79 22.36 31.25
N ASN A 933 -7.65 22.14 30.26
CA ASN A 933 -8.35 20.86 30.05
C ASN A 933 -7.78 20.01 28.91
N PHE A 934 -6.70 20.44 28.26
CA PHE A 934 -6.02 19.64 27.24
C PHE A 934 -5.01 18.67 27.85
N ASN A 935 -4.81 17.50 27.22
CA ASN A 935 -4.10 16.36 27.81
C ASN A 935 -2.66 16.66 28.29
N PHE A 936 -1.95 17.53 27.58
CA PHE A 936 -0.50 17.75 27.73
C PHE A 936 -0.14 18.96 28.60
N THR A 937 -1.10 19.52 29.34
CA THR A 937 -0.86 20.61 30.28
C THR A 937 -0.02 20.14 31.48
N ILE A 938 1.14 20.77 31.66
CA ILE A 938 2.12 20.51 32.74
C ILE A 938 2.09 21.58 33.85
N THR A 939 1.03 22.40 33.91
CA THR A 939 0.94 23.44 34.94
C THR A 939 0.80 22.85 36.34
N PRO A 940 1.32 23.53 37.39
CA PRO A 940 1.19 23.09 38.79
C PRO A 940 -0.26 22.97 39.30
N THR A 941 -1.21 23.51 38.54
CA THR A 941 -2.64 23.49 38.85
C THR A 941 -3.40 22.36 38.14
N GLY A 942 -2.70 21.46 37.43
CA GLY A 942 -3.21 20.55 36.39
C GLY A 942 -4.61 19.95 36.61
N SER A 943 -5.39 19.83 35.52
CA SER A 943 -6.80 19.36 35.54
C SER A 943 -6.94 17.84 35.35
N PHE A 944 -7.94 17.22 36.00
CA PHE A 944 -8.39 15.85 35.65
C PHE A 944 -9.23 15.83 34.37
N GLU A 945 -9.85 16.95 34.04
CA GLU A 945 -10.91 17.05 33.04
C GLU A 945 -10.27 17.07 31.65
N LYS A 946 -10.02 15.87 31.11
CA LYS A 946 -9.18 15.63 29.93
C LYS A 946 -9.76 14.51 29.06
N LEU A 947 -9.24 14.39 27.84
CA LEU A 947 -9.52 13.28 26.93
C LEU A 947 -8.72 12.04 27.39
N ARG A 948 -9.37 10.90 27.58
CA ARG A 948 -8.71 9.67 28.06
C ARG A 948 -8.57 8.59 27.00
N LEU A 949 -9.43 8.63 26.00
CA LEU A 949 -9.47 7.66 24.90
C LEU A 949 -9.88 8.39 23.63
N ASP A 950 -9.15 8.18 22.53
CA ASP A 950 -9.54 8.67 21.20
C ASP A 950 -9.24 7.61 20.15
N VAL A 951 -10.29 6.91 19.70
CA VAL A 951 -10.19 5.81 18.75
C VAL A 951 -10.83 6.22 17.43
N SER A 952 -9.98 6.71 16.53
CA SER A 952 -10.38 7.28 15.24
C SER A 952 -10.46 6.26 14.09
N ALA A 953 -9.97 5.03 14.30
CA ALA A 953 -9.79 3.99 13.28
C ALA A 953 -8.88 4.39 12.09
N HIS A 954 -8.08 5.45 12.22
CA HIS A 954 -7.19 5.96 11.17
C HIS A 954 -5.78 5.35 11.22
N GLN A 955 -5.70 4.01 11.17
CA GLN A 955 -4.46 3.25 11.32
C GLN A 955 -3.99 2.58 10.02
N ALA A 956 -2.74 2.11 9.95
CA ALA A 956 -2.21 1.43 8.77
C ALA A 956 -2.75 0.01 8.58
N HIS A 957 -3.00 -0.71 9.68
CA HIS A 957 -3.52 -2.08 9.66
C HIS A 957 -5.05 -2.09 9.60
N HIS A 958 -5.61 -2.45 8.45
CA HIS A 958 -7.05 -2.46 8.20
C HIS A 958 -7.69 -3.85 8.16
N THR A 959 -6.86 -4.89 8.11
CA THR A 959 -7.24 -6.30 7.99
C THR A 959 -7.08 -7.02 9.32
N THR A 960 -7.96 -7.96 9.59
CA THR A 960 -7.89 -8.84 10.76
C THR A 960 -6.78 -9.87 10.62
N ASP A 961 -6.35 -10.43 11.76
CA ASP A 961 -5.42 -11.57 11.80
C ASP A 961 -6.10 -12.90 11.38
N ASN A 962 -5.35 -14.00 11.40
CA ASN A 962 -5.83 -15.34 11.04
C ASN A 962 -6.93 -15.88 11.98
N ILE A 963 -7.19 -15.21 13.12
CA ILE A 963 -8.18 -15.58 14.13
C ILE A 963 -9.38 -14.62 14.09
N GLY A 964 -9.31 -13.51 13.33
CA GLY A 964 -10.37 -12.52 13.24
C GLY A 964 -10.28 -11.37 14.25
N ASN A 965 -9.08 -11.12 14.82
CA ASN A 965 -8.84 -10.02 15.75
C ASN A 965 -8.16 -8.83 15.08
N LEU A 966 -8.37 -7.63 15.62
CA LEU A 966 -7.67 -6.41 15.24
C LEU A 966 -7.58 -5.45 16.43
N ASP A 967 -6.39 -4.94 16.73
CA ASP A 967 -6.26 -3.83 17.66
C ASP A 967 -6.59 -2.51 16.96
N ILE A 968 -7.46 -1.71 17.57
CA ILE A 968 -7.78 -0.36 17.12
C ILE A 968 -7.06 0.64 18.02
N PHE A 969 -6.14 1.40 17.43
CA PHE A 969 -5.24 2.26 18.18
C PHE A 969 -5.93 3.48 18.83
N ASP A 970 -5.34 3.88 19.97
CA ASP A 970 -5.72 5.05 20.75
C ASP A 970 -4.76 6.19 20.45
N TYR A 971 -5.31 7.31 20.00
CA TYR A 971 -4.58 8.52 19.62
C TYR A 971 -4.52 9.57 20.74
N SER A 972 -5.11 9.29 21.92
CA SER A 972 -5.01 10.16 23.10
C SER A 972 -3.63 10.10 23.77
N GLN A 973 -2.79 9.12 23.40
CA GLN A 973 -1.49 8.77 24.00
C GLN A 973 -1.58 8.22 25.43
N SER A 974 -2.76 7.72 25.81
CA SER A 974 -2.98 7.08 27.11
C SER A 974 -2.74 5.56 27.07
N GLY A 975 -2.63 4.96 25.88
CA GLY A 975 -2.34 3.54 25.68
C GLY A 975 -3.56 2.62 25.77
N PHE A 976 -4.78 3.17 25.67
CA PHE A 976 -6.03 2.42 25.81
C PHE A 976 -6.55 1.88 24.47
N HIS A 977 -5.80 0.98 23.83
CA HIS A 977 -6.22 0.39 22.55
C HIS A 977 -7.47 -0.49 22.71
N ILE A 978 -8.41 -0.40 21.77
CA ILE A 978 -9.62 -1.23 21.77
C ILE A 978 -9.31 -2.54 21.05
N LEU A 979 -9.63 -3.66 21.69
CA LEU A 979 -9.52 -4.98 21.08
C LEU A 979 -10.81 -5.28 20.30
N ALA A 980 -10.67 -5.55 19.01
CA ALA A 980 -11.74 -6.05 18.15
C ALA A 980 -11.59 -7.57 17.98
N THR A 981 -12.67 -8.33 18.21
CA THR A 981 -12.70 -9.79 18.11
C THR A 981 -13.93 -10.27 17.32
N GLY A 982 -13.87 -11.52 16.85
CA GLY A 982 -15.00 -12.20 16.21
C GLY A 982 -15.36 -11.70 14.81
N PHE A 983 -14.41 -11.06 14.12
CA PHE A 983 -14.52 -10.70 12.70
C PHE A 983 -14.06 -11.87 11.81
N GLU A 984 -14.36 -11.81 10.51
CA GLU A 984 -13.87 -12.81 9.55
C GLU A 984 -12.34 -12.71 9.38
N PRO A 985 -11.57 -13.81 9.42
CA PRO A 985 -10.12 -13.80 9.25
C PRO A 985 -9.68 -13.16 7.94
N GLU A 986 -8.56 -12.43 7.96
CA GLU A 986 -7.94 -11.79 6.78
C GLU A 986 -8.85 -10.80 6.01
N THR A 987 -9.93 -10.30 6.64
CA THR A 987 -10.86 -9.37 5.99
C THR A 987 -10.64 -7.92 6.40
N ARG A 988 -10.91 -6.99 5.47
CA ARG A 988 -10.83 -5.56 5.74
C ARG A 988 -12.07 -5.06 6.47
N ILE A 989 -11.95 -4.84 7.78
CA ILE A 989 -13.05 -4.37 8.64
C ILE A 989 -13.15 -2.84 8.71
N ILE A 990 -12.01 -2.15 8.56
CA ILE A 990 -11.92 -0.69 8.55
C ILE A 990 -12.20 -0.18 7.13
N LYS A 991 -13.41 0.34 6.91
CA LYS A 991 -13.89 0.80 5.60
C LYS A 991 -13.74 2.31 5.45
N PRO A 992 -13.29 2.81 4.29
CA PRO A 992 -13.18 4.24 4.04
C PRO A 992 -14.57 4.85 3.82
N GLU A 993 -14.85 5.95 4.49
CA GLU A 993 -16.09 6.72 4.40
C GLU A 993 -15.78 8.21 4.20
N ARG A 994 -16.50 8.86 3.28
CA ARG A 994 -16.29 10.30 3.02
C ARG A 994 -17.16 11.13 3.96
N ILE A 995 -16.51 12.00 4.74
CA ILE A 995 -17.18 12.96 5.63
C ILE A 995 -16.89 14.38 5.18
N TYR A 996 -17.93 15.21 5.18
CA TYR A 996 -17.84 16.64 4.95
C TYR A 996 -17.86 17.35 6.30
N LYS A 997 -16.89 18.22 6.58
CA LYS A 997 -16.77 18.94 7.86
C LYS A 997 -16.53 20.42 7.66
N GLY A 998 -16.89 21.23 8.65
CA GLY A 998 -16.54 22.65 8.70
C GLY A 998 -15.59 22.91 9.86
N MET A 999 -14.34 23.26 9.55
CA MET A 999 -13.35 23.62 10.56
C MET A 999 -13.20 25.13 10.67
N LEU A 1000 -12.82 25.63 11.85
CA LEU A 1000 -12.37 27.01 12.01
C LEU A 1000 -11.17 27.28 11.08
N ASP A 1001 -11.13 28.45 10.44
CA ASP A 1001 -10.02 28.79 9.54
C ASP A 1001 -8.80 29.27 10.37
N PRO A 1002 -7.66 28.55 10.33
CA PRO A 1002 -6.47 28.97 11.07
C PRO A 1002 -5.82 30.25 10.49
N LYS A 1003 -6.22 30.72 9.31
CA LYS A 1003 -5.69 31.92 8.65
C LYS A 1003 -6.64 33.11 8.75
N PHE A 1004 -7.15 33.36 9.96
CA PHE A 1004 -8.05 34.48 10.26
C PHE A 1004 -7.46 35.87 9.96
N ASP A 1005 -6.13 36.03 9.91
CA ASP A 1005 -5.46 37.30 9.55
C ASP A 1005 -5.47 37.62 8.04
N GLU A 1006 -5.81 36.66 7.18
CA GLU A 1006 -5.76 36.86 5.74
C GLU A 1006 -7.09 37.37 5.17
N HIS A 1007 -6.99 38.43 4.35
CA HIS A 1007 -8.08 38.83 3.46
C HIS A 1007 -8.23 37.79 2.33
N SER A 1008 -8.94 36.71 2.62
CA SER A 1008 -9.40 35.72 1.65
C SER A 1008 -10.92 35.83 1.47
N VAL A 1009 -11.40 35.60 0.25
CA VAL A 1009 -12.84 35.53 -0.03
C VAL A 1009 -13.16 34.18 -0.62
N THR A 1010 -13.99 33.41 0.07
CA THR A 1010 -14.58 32.18 -0.46
C THR A 1010 -15.83 32.49 -1.29
N ASN A 1011 -16.64 33.47 -0.87
CA ASN A 1011 -17.86 33.88 -1.57
C ASN A 1011 -17.83 35.36 -1.98
N LYS A 1012 -17.84 35.62 -3.29
CA LYS A 1012 -17.88 37.00 -3.85
C LYS A 1012 -19.30 37.58 -3.87
N VAL A 1013 -20.33 36.77 -3.63
CA VAL A 1013 -21.71 37.23 -3.52
C VAL A 1013 -21.92 37.82 -2.14
N ARG A 1014 -22.32 39.10 -2.09
CA ARG A 1014 -22.59 39.82 -0.84
C ARG A 1014 -24.05 40.27 -0.84
N ILE A 1015 -24.85 39.60 -0.02
CA ILE A 1015 -26.26 39.95 0.13
C ILE A 1015 -26.34 41.13 1.09
N ARG A 1016 -26.94 42.24 0.63
CA ARG A 1016 -26.99 43.49 1.40
C ARG A 1016 -28.26 43.65 2.19
N SER A 1017 -29.35 43.06 1.71
CA SER A 1017 -30.62 43.19 2.39
C SER A 1017 -31.53 42.00 2.19
N PHE A 1018 -32.25 41.63 3.24
CA PHE A 1018 -33.33 40.64 3.18
C PHE A 1018 -34.68 41.28 3.51
N LEU A 1019 -35.75 40.70 2.96
CA LEU A 1019 -37.13 41.03 3.35
C LEU A 1019 -37.50 40.36 4.68
N ASN A 1020 -36.98 39.15 4.93
CA ASN A 1020 -37.20 38.42 6.16
C ASN A 1020 -36.18 38.83 7.23
N PHE A 1021 -36.64 39.12 8.45
CA PHE A 1021 -35.80 39.60 9.55
C PHE A 1021 -34.86 38.50 10.08
N ASP A 1022 -35.27 37.24 10.07
CA ASP A 1022 -34.43 36.14 10.55
C ASP A 1022 -33.13 36.02 9.73
N ASN A 1023 -33.24 36.19 8.41
CA ASN A 1023 -32.11 36.20 7.49
C ASN A 1023 -31.22 37.46 7.66
N VAL A 1024 -31.77 38.57 8.14
CA VAL A 1024 -30.99 39.79 8.42
C VAL A 1024 -30.02 39.52 9.56
N THR A 1025 -30.47 38.85 10.62
CA THR A 1025 -29.64 38.48 11.77
C THR A 1025 -28.61 37.39 11.44
N GLU A 1026 -28.98 36.43 10.60
CA GLU A 1026 -28.10 35.30 10.23
C GLU A 1026 -26.96 35.72 9.30
N PHE A 1027 -27.24 36.57 8.30
CA PHE A 1027 -26.25 36.96 7.28
C PHE A 1027 -25.61 38.33 7.55
N GLY A 1028 -25.88 38.95 8.69
CA GLY A 1028 -25.38 40.30 9.03
C GLY A 1028 -25.75 41.36 7.99
N ALA A 1029 -26.94 41.23 7.38
CA ALA A 1029 -27.44 42.10 6.33
C ALA A 1029 -28.36 43.20 6.90
N GLU A 1030 -28.83 44.13 6.08
CA GLU A 1030 -29.80 45.15 6.48
C GLU A 1030 -31.24 44.76 6.09
N VAL A 1031 -32.25 45.38 6.68
CA VAL A 1031 -33.65 45.17 6.26
C VAL A 1031 -33.86 45.88 4.92
N ALA A 1032 -34.36 45.16 3.92
CA ALA A 1032 -34.62 45.72 2.59
C ALA A 1032 -35.71 46.82 2.65
N PRO A 1033 -35.64 47.86 1.79
CA PRO A 1033 -34.68 48.06 0.69
C PRO A 1033 -33.48 48.96 1.06
N VAL A 1034 -32.29 48.54 0.63
CA VAL A 1034 -31.06 49.32 0.68
C VAL A 1034 -30.74 49.88 -0.71
N TYR A 1035 -30.60 51.20 -0.84
CA TYR A 1035 -30.45 51.87 -2.14
C TYR A 1035 -29.01 52.29 -2.47
N GLU A 1036 -28.11 52.34 -1.49
CA GLU A 1036 -26.71 52.72 -1.70
C GLU A 1036 -25.76 51.91 -0.83
N ILE A 1037 -24.52 51.74 -1.32
CA ILE A 1037 -23.48 51.00 -0.60
C ILE A 1037 -22.67 52.01 0.22
N LEU A 1038 -22.61 51.79 1.54
CA LEU A 1038 -21.76 52.56 2.44
C LEU A 1038 -20.30 52.56 1.93
N PRO A 1039 -19.61 53.71 1.90
CA PRO A 1039 -18.22 53.78 1.44
C PRO A 1039 -17.25 52.85 2.19
N SER A 1040 -17.53 52.53 3.45
CA SER A 1040 -16.80 51.56 4.27
C SER A 1040 -16.90 50.12 3.75
N GLU A 1041 -17.98 49.79 3.05
CA GLU A 1041 -18.32 48.44 2.59
C GLU A 1041 -18.07 48.18 1.10
N ARG A 1042 -17.46 49.16 0.41
CA ARG A 1042 -17.08 49.01 -1.00
C ARG A 1042 -16.07 47.87 -1.17
N PRO A 1043 -16.30 46.90 -2.08
CA PRO A 1043 -15.36 45.82 -2.35
C PRO A 1043 -14.00 46.34 -2.82
N GLN A 1044 -12.91 45.78 -2.27
CA GLN A 1044 -11.59 45.85 -2.87
C GLN A 1044 -11.28 44.49 -3.49
N ASP A 1045 -11.82 44.26 -4.67
CA ASP A 1045 -11.53 43.03 -5.41
C ASP A 1045 -10.19 43.17 -6.14
N ASP A 1046 -9.26 42.25 -5.89
CA ASP A 1046 -7.97 42.19 -6.57
C ASP A 1046 -8.01 41.09 -7.65
N THR A 1047 -7.23 41.29 -8.70
CA THR A 1047 -7.09 40.33 -9.82
C THR A 1047 -5.98 39.31 -9.57
N ARG A 1048 -5.22 39.44 -8.47
CA ARG A 1048 -4.15 38.49 -8.12
C ARG A 1048 -4.72 37.15 -7.67
N PHE A 1049 -4.08 36.08 -8.11
CA PHE A 1049 -4.38 34.70 -7.73
C PHE A 1049 -3.09 33.93 -7.52
N ALA A 1050 -3.02 33.11 -6.49
CA ALA A 1050 -1.89 32.23 -6.20
C ALA A 1050 -2.38 30.86 -5.74
N ILE A 1051 -1.59 29.83 -6.03
CA ILE A 1051 -1.77 28.50 -5.45
C ILE A 1051 -0.58 28.29 -4.52
N ASP A 1052 -0.84 28.25 -3.23
CA ASP A 1052 0.20 28.14 -2.22
C ASP A 1052 0.17 26.74 -1.61
N MET A 1053 1.34 26.17 -1.38
CA MET A 1053 1.54 24.95 -0.60
C MET A 1053 2.45 25.28 0.58
N SER A 1054 2.05 24.88 1.78
CA SER A 1054 2.78 25.16 3.02
C SER A 1054 2.83 23.90 3.88
N SER A 1055 4.02 23.50 4.32
CA SER A 1055 4.17 22.40 5.30
C SER A 1055 3.53 22.76 6.65
N VAL A 1056 3.46 24.07 6.95
CA VAL A 1056 2.88 24.61 8.19
C VAL A 1056 1.35 24.66 8.12
N GLN A 1057 0.74 24.54 6.93
CA GLN A 1057 -0.71 24.47 6.81
C GLN A 1057 -1.27 23.23 7.53
N ALA A 1058 -0.70 22.05 7.29
CA ALA A 1058 -1.13 20.82 7.95
C ALA A 1058 -0.99 20.93 9.48
N LEU A 1059 0.09 21.58 9.93
CA LEU A 1059 0.31 21.88 11.35
C LEU A 1059 -0.79 22.81 11.90
N ASN A 1060 -1.11 23.90 11.20
CA ASN A 1060 -2.14 24.86 11.60
C ASN A 1060 -3.54 24.24 11.63
N GLU A 1061 -3.87 23.40 10.64
CA GLU A 1061 -5.13 22.64 10.58
C GLU A 1061 -5.24 21.59 11.69
N ASP A 1062 -4.12 21.18 12.29
CA ASP A 1062 -4.12 20.31 13.47
C ASP A 1062 -4.17 21.11 14.78
N ILE A 1063 -3.43 22.22 14.88
CA ILE A 1063 -3.49 23.13 16.04
C ILE A 1063 -4.93 23.62 16.27
N ILE A 1064 -5.64 24.00 15.19
CA ILE A 1064 -6.99 24.56 15.32
C ILE A 1064 -7.98 23.56 15.94
N LYS A 1065 -7.73 22.25 15.84
CA LYS A 1065 -8.61 21.22 16.41
C LYS A 1065 -8.68 21.26 17.93
N ILE A 1066 -7.73 21.91 18.60
CA ILE A 1066 -7.69 22.04 20.08
C ILE A 1066 -8.71 23.08 20.57
N PHE A 1067 -9.16 23.99 19.71
CA PHE A 1067 -10.06 25.08 20.07
C PHE A 1067 -11.51 24.69 19.76
N SER A 1068 -12.42 24.82 20.72
CA SER A 1068 -13.87 24.81 20.42
C SER A 1068 -14.35 26.19 19.95
N THR A 1069 -13.80 27.26 20.53
CA THR A 1069 -13.98 28.65 20.07
C THR A 1069 -12.65 29.40 20.01
N LEU A 1070 -12.62 30.48 19.22
CA LEU A 1070 -11.48 31.40 19.15
C LEU A 1070 -11.46 32.44 20.30
N ASP A 1071 -12.39 32.36 21.25
CA ASP A 1071 -12.51 33.32 22.35
C ASP A 1071 -11.30 33.25 23.29
N SER A 1072 -10.77 32.06 23.55
CA SER A 1072 -9.55 31.88 24.33
C SER A 1072 -8.35 32.57 23.64
N LEU A 1073 -8.24 32.45 22.32
CA LEU A 1073 -7.22 33.13 21.54
C LEU A 1073 -7.40 34.65 21.54
N ASP A 1074 -8.64 35.14 21.42
CA ASP A 1074 -8.97 36.57 21.50
C ASP A 1074 -8.59 37.15 22.88
N ASN A 1075 -8.92 36.44 23.96
CA ASN A 1075 -8.53 36.83 25.32
C ASN A 1075 -7.00 36.91 25.49
N ILE A 1076 -6.24 35.92 24.98
CA ILE A 1076 -4.78 35.89 25.04
C ILE A 1076 -4.17 37.09 24.28
N LEU A 1077 -4.73 37.44 23.12
CA LEU A 1077 -4.23 38.53 22.28
C LEU A 1077 -4.68 39.91 22.76
N GLY A 1078 -5.88 40.00 23.33
CA GLY A 1078 -6.56 41.23 23.75
C GLY A 1078 -6.32 41.65 25.21
N ALA A 1079 -5.60 40.86 25.99
CA ALA A 1079 -5.29 41.13 27.40
C ALA A 1079 -4.59 42.51 27.61
N PRO A 1080 -5.26 43.49 28.25
CA PRO A 1080 -4.71 44.85 28.40
C PRO A 1080 -3.46 44.90 29.29
N GLU A 1081 -3.34 43.99 30.25
CA GLU A 1081 -2.18 43.87 31.14
C GLU A 1081 -0.89 43.53 30.39
N LEU A 1082 -1.00 42.89 29.23
CA LEU A 1082 0.15 42.51 28.42
C LEU A 1082 0.57 43.60 27.43
N LEU A 1083 -0.04 44.79 27.41
CA LEU A 1083 0.23 45.85 26.41
C LEU A 1083 1.73 46.15 26.26
N PHE A 1084 2.48 46.25 27.37
CA PHE A 1084 3.92 46.55 27.38
C PHE A 1084 4.82 45.31 27.39
N ALA A 1085 4.25 44.10 27.42
CA ALA A 1085 5.02 42.87 27.39
C ALA A 1085 5.65 42.64 26.01
N THR A 1086 6.79 41.97 25.97
CA THR A 1086 7.50 41.64 24.72
C THR A 1086 6.90 40.45 23.98
N GLU A 1087 6.18 39.58 24.68
CA GLU A 1087 5.57 38.36 24.16
C GLU A 1087 4.21 38.08 24.85
N TYR A 1088 3.48 37.09 24.34
CA TYR A 1088 2.23 36.60 24.94
C TYR A 1088 2.54 35.31 25.73
N PRO A 1089 2.59 35.36 27.08
CA PRO A 1089 2.97 34.19 27.90
C PRO A 1089 2.05 32.98 27.67
N ASP A 1090 0.74 33.20 27.64
CA ASP A 1090 -0.22 32.11 27.50
C ASP A 1090 -0.21 31.49 26.10
N LEU A 1091 0.10 32.28 25.06
CA LEU A 1091 0.31 31.76 23.71
C LEU A 1091 1.54 30.84 23.65
N LYS A 1092 2.60 31.18 24.38
CA LYS A 1092 3.80 30.36 24.51
C LYS A 1092 3.48 29.05 25.25
N ASN A 1093 2.71 29.12 26.32
CA ASN A 1093 2.27 27.93 27.06
C ASN A 1093 1.43 26.99 26.18
N LEU A 1094 0.47 27.54 25.42
CA LEU A 1094 -0.35 26.77 24.48
C LEU A 1094 0.51 26.11 23.38
N ARG A 1095 1.53 26.84 22.89
CA ARG A 1095 2.52 26.28 21.97
C ARG A 1095 3.25 25.09 22.60
N GLU A 1096 3.76 25.22 23.82
CA GLU A 1096 4.42 24.11 24.52
C GLU A 1096 3.50 22.89 24.71
N VAL A 1097 2.25 23.14 25.15
CA VAL A 1097 1.21 22.11 25.29
C VAL A 1097 0.96 21.36 23.97
N TYR A 1098 0.87 22.08 22.85
CA TYR A 1098 0.67 21.45 21.54
C TYR A 1098 1.90 20.66 21.07
N PHE A 1099 3.10 21.24 21.15
CA PHE A 1099 4.30 20.57 20.65
C PHE A 1099 4.69 19.33 21.49
N ASN A 1100 4.32 19.29 22.77
CA ASN A 1100 4.48 18.09 23.61
C ASN A 1100 3.60 16.91 23.15
N ARG A 1101 2.55 17.15 22.36
CA ARG A 1101 1.72 16.10 21.75
C ARG A 1101 2.41 15.41 20.56
N LEU A 1102 3.34 16.08 19.88
CA LEU A 1102 3.93 15.52 18.65
C LEU A 1102 4.99 14.47 19.01
N THR A 1103 4.86 13.26 18.44
CA THR A 1103 5.81 12.16 18.65
C THR A 1103 7.06 12.30 17.78
N ASP A 1104 6.88 12.77 16.54
CA ASP A 1104 7.92 12.83 15.51
C ASP A 1104 8.03 14.20 14.85
N LYS A 1105 9.17 14.44 14.20
CA LYS A 1105 9.42 15.67 13.43
C LYS A 1105 8.72 15.64 12.07
N ILE A 1106 8.22 16.80 11.63
CA ILE A 1106 7.61 16.97 10.32
C ILE A 1106 8.66 16.76 9.21
N ASN A 1107 8.40 15.84 8.27
CA ASN A 1107 9.29 15.57 7.14
C ASN A 1107 9.09 16.61 6.01
N ILE A 1108 9.79 17.74 6.11
CA ILE A 1108 9.72 18.83 5.12
C ILE A 1108 10.24 18.40 3.74
N THR A 1109 11.19 17.47 3.68
CA THR A 1109 11.81 17.00 2.43
C THR A 1109 10.76 16.36 1.52
N SER A 1110 9.95 15.44 2.06
CA SER A 1110 8.90 14.78 1.27
C SER A 1110 7.82 15.77 0.80
N PHE A 1111 7.46 16.77 1.61
CA PHE A 1111 6.55 17.85 1.20
C PHE A 1111 7.12 18.66 0.03
N PHE A 1112 8.42 18.96 0.05
CA PHE A 1112 9.08 19.71 -1.01
C PHE A 1112 9.23 18.89 -2.30
N GLU A 1113 9.55 17.59 -2.19
CA GLU A 1113 9.61 16.68 -3.33
C GLU A 1113 8.24 16.53 -4.00
N PHE A 1114 7.17 16.40 -3.20
CA PHE A 1114 5.80 16.41 -3.71
C PHE A 1114 5.45 17.72 -4.41
N PHE A 1115 5.78 18.88 -3.81
CA PHE A 1115 5.57 20.18 -4.46
C PHE A 1115 6.30 20.28 -5.81
N LYS A 1116 7.56 19.84 -5.86
CA LYS A 1116 8.38 19.84 -7.08
C LYS A 1116 7.76 18.97 -8.16
N TRP A 1117 7.32 17.75 -7.80
CA TRP A 1117 6.61 16.87 -8.71
C TRP A 1117 5.32 17.52 -9.23
N PHE A 1118 4.54 18.14 -8.35
CA PHE A 1118 3.28 18.78 -8.68
C PHE A 1118 3.44 20.00 -9.62
N ASP A 1119 4.39 20.90 -9.34
CA ASP A 1119 4.71 22.06 -10.18
C ASP A 1119 5.25 21.65 -11.57
N ASN A 1120 6.11 20.64 -11.63
CA ASN A 1120 6.63 20.14 -12.89
C ASN A 1120 5.54 19.45 -13.72
N SER A 1121 4.66 18.69 -13.08
CA SER A 1121 3.64 17.90 -13.79
C SER A 1121 2.49 18.77 -14.29
N ILE A 1122 1.86 19.60 -13.45
CA ILE A 1122 0.56 20.24 -13.76
C ILE A 1122 0.67 21.76 -13.97
N GLY A 1123 1.82 22.37 -13.64
CA GLY A 1123 1.96 23.83 -13.64
C GLY A 1123 1.55 24.49 -14.96
N LEU A 1124 1.81 23.85 -16.10
CA LEU A 1124 1.43 24.34 -17.43
C LEU A 1124 -0.08 24.29 -17.67
N ILE A 1125 -0.74 23.16 -17.36
CA ILE A 1125 -2.18 22.98 -17.57
C ILE A 1125 -2.96 23.95 -16.67
N ILE A 1126 -2.50 24.15 -15.43
CA ILE A 1126 -3.08 25.13 -14.52
C ILE A 1126 -3.00 26.55 -15.12
N GLU A 1127 -1.86 26.94 -15.70
CA GLU A 1127 -1.70 28.25 -16.34
C GLU A 1127 -2.70 28.44 -17.50
N ASP A 1128 -2.96 27.38 -18.28
CA ASP A 1128 -3.88 27.43 -19.43
C ASP A 1128 -5.37 27.42 -19.05
N LEU A 1129 -5.70 26.96 -17.83
CA LEU A 1129 -7.04 27.04 -17.25
C LEU A 1129 -7.35 28.41 -16.64
N ILE A 1130 -6.33 29.21 -16.29
CA ILE A 1130 -6.52 30.51 -15.65
C ILE A 1130 -6.92 31.58 -16.68
N PRO A 1131 -7.91 32.45 -16.38
CA PRO A 1131 -8.30 33.51 -17.30
C PRO A 1131 -7.20 34.56 -17.46
N LYS A 1132 -7.02 35.07 -18.68
CA LYS A 1132 -6.03 36.12 -19.01
C LYS A 1132 -6.15 37.41 -18.18
N LYS A 1133 -7.33 37.71 -17.63
CA LYS A 1133 -7.57 38.88 -16.77
C LYS A 1133 -6.93 38.73 -15.39
N THR A 1134 -6.74 37.50 -14.93
CA THR A 1134 -6.21 37.18 -13.61
C THR A 1134 -4.68 37.29 -13.62
N LYS A 1135 -4.11 37.98 -12.63
CA LYS A 1135 -2.66 38.03 -12.42
C LYS A 1135 -2.22 36.82 -11.60
N PHE A 1136 -1.90 35.73 -12.29
CA PHE A 1136 -1.40 34.53 -11.65
C PHE A 1136 0.03 34.74 -11.14
N LEU A 1137 0.23 34.56 -9.83
CA LEU A 1137 1.54 34.68 -9.18
C LEU A 1137 2.34 33.37 -9.24
N GLY A 1138 1.78 32.32 -9.82
CA GLY A 1138 2.37 30.99 -9.87
C GLY A 1138 1.95 30.09 -8.71
N MET A 1139 2.55 28.90 -8.71
CA MET A 1139 2.46 27.94 -7.62
C MET A 1139 3.66 28.14 -6.69
N ASN A 1140 3.40 28.40 -5.40
CA ASN A 1140 4.44 28.76 -4.45
C ASN A 1140 4.54 27.75 -3.32
N PHE A 1141 5.75 27.33 -3.00
CA PHE A 1141 6.04 26.68 -1.72
C PHE A 1141 6.36 27.76 -0.68
N ILE A 1142 5.49 27.92 0.30
CA ILE A 1142 5.58 28.98 1.32
C ILE A 1142 6.06 28.38 2.63
N ILE A 1143 7.06 29.03 3.22
CA ILE A 1143 7.46 28.84 4.61
C ILE A 1143 6.89 30.02 5.39
N GLU A 1144 6.00 29.72 6.34
CA GLU A 1144 5.27 30.70 7.13
C GLU A 1144 5.26 30.31 8.61
N SER A 1145 5.01 31.26 9.50
CA SER A 1145 4.83 31.00 10.93
C SER A 1145 3.54 30.23 11.18
N HIS A 1146 3.55 29.39 12.22
CA HIS A 1146 2.35 28.69 12.66
C HIS A 1146 1.41 29.63 13.45
N MET A 1147 0.16 29.22 13.67
CA MET A 1147 -0.89 30.05 14.28
C MET A 1147 -0.50 30.57 15.69
N LEU A 1148 0.16 29.74 16.49
CA LEU A 1148 0.64 30.10 17.83
C LEU A 1148 1.97 30.89 17.85
N GLU A 1149 2.53 31.22 16.68
CA GLU A 1149 3.80 31.96 16.51
C GLU A 1149 3.48 33.38 16.06
N ARG A 1150 2.95 34.20 16.97
CA ARG A 1150 2.61 35.60 16.68
C ARG A 1150 3.64 36.55 17.29
N ALA A 1151 4.26 37.38 16.45
CA ALA A 1151 5.10 38.46 16.92
C ALA A 1151 4.25 39.58 17.54
N LYS A 1152 4.60 40.01 18.76
CA LYS A 1152 3.93 41.12 19.45
C LYS A 1152 4.55 42.46 19.04
N PHE A 1153 3.70 43.45 18.81
CA PHE A 1153 4.17 44.82 18.63
C PHE A 1153 4.61 45.39 19.97
N LYS A 1154 5.87 45.81 20.07
CA LYS A 1154 6.44 46.36 21.31
C LYS A 1154 6.01 47.81 21.48
N TYR A 1155 5.21 48.09 22.51
CA TYR A 1155 4.94 49.45 22.96
C TYR A 1155 6.08 49.91 23.89
N SER A 1156 6.89 50.86 23.42
CA SER A 1156 7.89 51.50 24.28
C SER A 1156 7.21 52.44 25.26
N TYR A 1157 7.38 52.20 26.56
CA TYR A 1157 6.91 53.12 27.62
C TYR A 1157 7.55 54.52 27.48
N GLU A 1158 8.74 54.58 26.89
CA GLU A 1158 9.54 55.79 26.69
C GLU A 1158 8.92 56.78 25.70
N ASP A 1159 7.98 56.36 24.86
CA ASP A 1159 7.39 57.23 23.82
C ASP A 1159 5.96 57.65 24.16
N VAL A 1160 5.43 57.33 25.35
CA VAL A 1160 4.01 57.54 25.72
C VAL A 1160 3.63 59.03 25.76
N TYR A 1161 4.60 59.91 25.97
CA TYR A 1161 4.40 61.36 25.95
C TYR A 1161 4.39 61.97 24.53
N LEU A 1162 4.80 61.23 23.49
CA LEU A 1162 4.71 61.67 22.10
C LEU A 1162 3.33 61.29 21.57
N GLY A 1163 2.51 62.29 21.19
CA GLY A 1163 1.17 62.06 20.65
C GLY A 1163 1.15 61.10 19.44
N GLU A 1164 0.03 60.40 19.22
CA GLU A 1164 -0.11 59.31 18.22
C GLU A 1164 0.43 59.69 16.83
N ASN A 1165 0.15 60.90 16.34
CA ASN A 1165 0.62 61.37 15.04
C ASN A 1165 2.16 61.46 14.91
N ASN A 1166 2.87 61.75 16.01
CA ASN A 1166 4.33 61.81 16.03
C ASN A 1166 4.99 60.43 16.23
N ARG A 1167 4.27 59.48 16.82
CA ARG A 1167 4.71 58.07 16.94
C ARG A 1167 4.71 57.31 15.61
N HIS A 1168 3.80 57.67 14.69
CA HIS A 1168 3.61 56.95 13.41
C HIS A 1168 4.46 57.47 12.23
N GLY A 1169 5.10 58.63 12.35
CA GLY A 1169 5.80 59.30 11.23
C GLY A 1169 7.05 58.60 10.65
N LEU A 1170 7.51 57.49 11.24
CA LEU A 1170 8.76 56.81 10.84
C LEU A 1170 8.59 55.34 10.41
N LYS A 1171 7.37 54.79 10.39
CA LYS A 1171 7.16 53.37 10.02
C LYS A 1171 6.10 53.29 8.93
N GLY A 1172 6.45 52.62 7.83
CA GLY A 1172 5.60 52.48 6.65
C GLY A 1172 4.18 52.04 7.01
N THR A 1173 3.20 52.55 6.28
CA THR A 1173 1.79 52.16 6.40
C THR A 1173 1.65 50.65 6.18
N ILE A 1174 1.52 49.91 7.27
CA ILE A 1174 1.05 48.53 7.27
C ILE A 1174 -0.46 48.62 7.16
N THR A 1175 -1.03 48.18 6.04
CA THR A 1175 -2.48 48.00 5.91
C THR A 1175 -2.88 46.73 6.68
N LEU A 1176 -3.03 46.87 7.99
CA LEU A 1176 -3.62 45.84 8.85
C LEU A 1176 -5.14 45.92 8.77
N GLN A 1177 -5.79 44.76 8.77
CA GLN A 1177 -7.23 44.64 8.95
C GLN A 1177 -7.58 45.09 10.38
N GLN A 1178 -8.58 45.97 10.52
CA GLN A 1178 -9.02 46.47 11.82
C GLN A 1178 -10.18 45.58 12.32
N TYR A 1179 -9.94 44.85 13.40
CA TYR A 1179 -10.97 44.06 14.07
C TYR A 1179 -11.80 44.96 14.99
N ILE A 1180 -13.12 44.77 14.98
CA ILE A 1180 -14.04 45.48 15.88
C ILE A 1180 -14.67 44.41 16.77
N ALA A 1181 -14.13 44.23 17.97
CA ALA A 1181 -14.79 43.44 19.00
C ALA A 1181 -15.86 44.32 19.67
N LYS A 1182 -17.11 43.83 19.77
CA LYS A 1182 -18.09 44.44 20.67
C LYS A 1182 -17.75 44.01 22.10
N MET A 1183 -17.11 44.90 22.86
CA MET A 1183 -16.96 44.72 24.31
C MET A 1183 -18.33 44.78 24.99
N GLY A 1184 -18.92 43.62 25.25
CA GLY A 1184 -20.00 43.47 26.21
C GLY A 1184 -19.43 43.15 27.59
N ARG A 1185 -19.00 44.16 28.35
CA ARG A 1185 -18.71 44.00 29.78
C ARG A 1185 -19.56 44.97 30.58
N TYR A 1186 -20.67 44.46 31.10
CA TYR A 1186 -21.31 44.88 32.35
C TYR A 1186 -21.86 43.66 33.05
#